data_AF-A0A897MYN4-F1
#
_entry.id   AF-A0A897MYN4-F1
#
_cell.length_a   1.000
_cell.length_b   1.000
_cell.length_c   1.000
_cell.angle_alpha   90.00
_cell.angle_beta   90.00
_cell.angle_gamma   90.00
#
_symmetry.space_group_name_H-M   'P 1'
#
loop_
_entity.id
_entity.type
_entity.pdbx_description
1 polymer ?
#
loop_
_entity_poly.entity_id
_entity_poly.type
_entity_poly.pdbx_seq_one_letter_code
_entity_poly.pdbx_strand_id
1 'polypeptide(L)'
;MLTITFQTRGQCMAMDLSRRRYLLAAGSAFGLAGCSSGGTIPADTQTNYTIHPGVPVLEDAVYDLDHTVGKNGVGEYETMVEAYRNASAGDVIGLGEGEFSLKPVLTTVSDTPIGSVGTLEIPDVTVVGRSAGRSTVDFGSEHEVIALPSWQLRRLTVTAGDSVVGPRSDTFRTCRIASPIMDPPGYGSESHRTETGDVLTASGLPRTRSAARTYHGLAFDTVLDAVEDLGFDNTGTEPIDDAFEAAYESGTLIEFPPGEYLTEREHESADVSRFGIRGLGTSRRDVQIKPVEGARLKWLNATDSGPHLVENLSLHERSDDTSQLSLRLTTSDGSVLKNVEWLGRTPNDSGVGYSLAAEVTDRDGVFVIDGIYAGLDEPAVEVSYPNGVAFLRSGPLHEGEVVLRDPVIHERNSAATRSTAPSGVLTIEGGEFVNNQNANIRFGAGDHPSKVSSATGCYVKVDGSRSSGDAVRVEAGENGYSGAVFRGLEIEWSKEASRGVITIPSYATHGRAEFYDCVVRNDGADTLTVNAAKTSNRNDAVVFENCSFTGSGLGFDAANRDGSVIRDSCIDMPNASIETFDTENVKRADCRVPRRPASVVPTITANKQDGTGVALSAADAAYLDRSITSYSWSIEGGTVRDKTVSWTFPEPGTYTVGLTVEADDGTTKSTTAELIVNYPELV
;
A
#
# COMPACT_ATOMS: atom_id res chain seq x y z
N MET A 1 -58.81 47.61 -5.03
CA MET A 1 -59.11 46.17 -4.88
C MET A 1 -58.03 45.65 -3.94
N LEU A 2 -58.28 45.24 -2.69
CA LEU A 2 -59.48 44.63 -2.08
C LEU A 2 -59.86 43.34 -2.85
N THR A 3 -59.89 42.16 -2.24
CA THR A 3 -60.40 41.84 -0.88
C THR A 3 -59.36 41.19 0.07
N ILE A 4 -59.68 41.12 1.37
CA ILE A 4 -58.84 40.73 2.52
C ILE A 4 -59.59 39.69 3.39
N THR A 5 -58.87 38.81 4.13
CA THR A 5 -59.14 38.28 5.52
C THR A 5 -58.09 37.18 5.82
N PHE A 6 -57.04 37.39 6.64
CA PHE A 6 -56.94 37.21 8.12
C PHE A 6 -57.23 35.76 8.62
N GLN A 7 -56.57 35.15 9.62
CA GLN A 7 -55.46 35.46 10.57
C GLN A 7 -54.93 34.08 11.15
N THR A 8 -53.90 33.87 12.00
CA THR A 8 -53.13 34.70 12.97
C THR A 8 -51.76 34.04 13.35
N ARG A 9 -50.81 34.84 13.86
CA ARG A 9 -49.75 34.58 14.91
C ARG A 9 -49.06 33.20 15.06
N GLY A 10 -47.72 33.23 15.10
CA GLY A 10 -46.91 32.32 15.95
C GLY A 10 -45.45 32.12 15.50
N GLN A 11 -44.46 32.60 16.28
CA GLN A 11 -43.05 32.16 16.19
C GLN A 11 -42.72 31.27 17.39
N CYS A 12 -42.00 30.17 17.17
CA CYS A 12 -40.83 29.74 17.97
C CYS A 12 -40.15 28.52 17.32
N MET A 13 -38.94 28.20 17.76
CA MET A 13 -38.10 27.11 17.23
C MET A 13 -38.22 25.80 18.03
N ALA A 14 -37.69 24.73 17.42
CA ALA A 14 -36.76 23.75 18.01
C ALA A 14 -37.22 22.28 18.22
N MET A 15 -36.50 21.41 17.50
CA MET A 15 -35.93 20.10 17.89
C MET A 15 -36.77 18.80 17.94
N ASP A 16 -36.06 17.76 17.48
CA ASP A 16 -36.17 16.31 17.67
C ASP A 16 -37.45 15.56 17.25
N LEU A 17 -37.27 14.49 16.48
CA LEU A 17 -37.80 13.17 16.86
C LEU A 17 -37.10 12.02 16.12
N SER A 18 -36.61 11.04 16.89
CA SER A 18 -35.86 9.89 16.39
C SER A 18 -36.71 8.66 16.02
N ARG A 19 -36.08 7.69 15.31
CA ARG A 19 -36.42 6.25 15.17
C ARG A 19 -37.57 5.78 14.22
N ARG A 20 -37.14 5.13 13.13
CA ARG A 20 -37.62 3.83 12.55
C ARG A 20 -39.15 3.54 12.43
N ARG A 21 -39.67 3.42 11.19
CA ARG A 21 -40.21 2.16 10.53
C ARG A 21 -41.13 2.42 9.32
N TYR A 22 -40.97 1.61 8.25
CA TYR A 22 -41.94 1.07 7.23
C TYR A 22 -43.16 1.94 6.77
N LEU A 23 -43.55 2.05 5.48
CA LEU A 23 -44.01 0.99 4.54
C LEU A 23 -44.53 1.61 3.19
N LEU A 24 -44.73 0.78 2.14
CA LEU A 24 -45.60 0.83 0.92
C LEU A 24 -46.63 2.00 0.71
N ALA A 25 -47.10 2.40 -0.50
CA ALA A 25 -46.96 1.88 -1.89
C ALA A 25 -47.61 2.79 -2.99
N ALA A 26 -47.36 2.41 -4.27
CA ALA A 26 -48.25 2.50 -5.47
C ALA A 26 -48.46 3.83 -6.26
N GLY A 27 -48.62 3.70 -7.58
CA GLY A 27 -48.97 4.78 -8.53
C GLY A 27 -48.29 4.68 -9.92
N SER A 28 -48.37 3.56 -10.66
CA SER A 28 -49.34 3.32 -11.76
C SER A 28 -49.19 4.20 -13.03
N ALA A 29 -48.98 3.59 -14.20
CA ALA A 29 -48.75 4.28 -15.49
C ALA A 29 -49.87 4.08 -16.54
N PHE A 30 -50.19 5.17 -17.26
CA PHE A 30 -50.98 5.30 -18.51
C PHE A 30 -50.70 6.75 -19.04
N GLY A 31 -50.80 7.14 -20.32
CA GLY A 31 -51.11 6.43 -21.58
C GLY A 31 -50.98 7.39 -22.78
N LEU A 32 -50.83 6.85 -24.00
CA LEU A 32 -50.36 7.53 -25.23
C LEU A 32 -51.29 8.56 -25.93
N ALA A 33 -50.64 9.39 -26.78
CA ALA A 33 -51.05 9.90 -28.11
C ALA A 33 -51.80 11.24 -28.30
N GLY A 34 -51.38 12.00 -29.33
CA GLY A 34 -52.13 13.12 -29.93
C GLY A 34 -51.31 14.05 -30.84
N CYS A 35 -51.33 13.87 -32.17
CA CYS A 35 -50.70 14.76 -33.17
C CYS A 35 -51.72 15.56 -34.00
N SER A 36 -51.36 16.77 -34.45
CA SER A 36 -52.00 17.51 -35.56
C SER A 36 -51.04 18.58 -36.13
N SER A 37 -51.32 19.12 -37.33
CA SER A 37 -50.28 19.74 -38.20
C SER A 37 -50.71 20.95 -39.07
N GLY A 38 -49.71 21.73 -39.54
CA GLY A 38 -49.78 22.84 -40.52
C GLY A 38 -48.71 23.91 -40.21
N GLY A 39 -47.72 24.24 -41.06
CA GLY A 39 -47.80 25.01 -42.32
C GLY A 39 -47.18 26.42 -42.08
N THR A 40 -46.27 27.03 -42.88
CA THR A 40 -46.00 26.87 -44.33
C THR A 40 -44.56 27.32 -44.76
N ILE A 41 -44.05 26.69 -45.83
CA ILE A 41 -42.89 26.92 -46.76
C ILE A 41 -42.75 28.40 -47.25
N PRO A 42 -41.60 29.00 -47.74
CA PRO A 42 -40.45 28.49 -48.57
C PRO A 42 -39.01 28.95 -48.15
N ALA A 43 -37.86 28.69 -48.85
CA ALA A 43 -37.40 27.65 -49.82
C ALA A 43 -35.86 27.78 -50.11
N ASP A 44 -35.35 26.88 -50.96
CA ASP A 44 -34.01 26.73 -51.59
C ASP A 44 -32.86 26.10 -50.74
N THR A 45 -32.07 25.13 -51.25
CA THR A 45 -31.98 24.52 -52.60
C THR A 45 -31.90 22.97 -52.56
N GLN A 46 -32.14 22.30 -53.69
CA GLN A 46 -32.22 20.82 -53.79
C GLN A 46 -30.90 20.12 -54.15
N THR A 47 -30.69 18.89 -53.65
CA THR A 47 -30.32 17.74 -54.51
C THR A 47 -30.75 16.41 -53.87
N ASN A 48 -30.98 15.36 -54.66
CA ASN A 48 -31.46 14.04 -54.21
C ASN A 48 -30.33 12.98 -54.24
N TYR A 49 -30.40 11.93 -53.41
CA TYR A 49 -30.89 10.60 -53.83
C TYR A 49 -30.82 9.49 -52.76
N THR A 50 -31.91 8.71 -52.70
CA THR A 50 -32.07 7.30 -52.25
C THR A 50 -31.33 6.75 -51.02
N ILE A 51 -32.10 6.33 -50.00
CA ILE A 51 -31.66 5.49 -48.87
C ILE A 51 -31.95 4.01 -49.17
N HIS A 52 -31.04 3.11 -48.79
CA HIS A 52 -31.37 1.71 -48.44
C HIS A 52 -31.00 1.45 -46.96
N PRO A 53 -31.70 0.54 -46.26
CA PRO A 53 -31.92 0.67 -44.82
C PRO A 53 -30.83 0.02 -43.95
N GLY A 54 -30.53 0.57 -42.76
CA GLY A 54 -29.66 -0.15 -41.81
C GLY A 54 -29.15 0.49 -40.52
N VAL A 55 -29.62 1.66 -40.03
CA VAL A 55 -29.25 2.16 -38.68
C VAL A 55 -30.47 2.83 -38.00
N PRO A 56 -30.75 2.57 -36.70
CA PRO A 56 -31.76 3.32 -35.94
C PRO A 56 -31.34 4.76 -35.66
N VAL A 57 -32.27 5.70 -35.71
CA VAL A 57 -32.06 7.08 -35.23
C VAL A 57 -32.32 7.12 -33.72
N LEU A 58 -31.47 7.80 -32.97
CA LEU A 58 -31.60 8.02 -31.54
C LEU A 58 -32.16 9.43 -31.30
N GLU A 59 -33.49 9.55 -31.29
CA GLU A 59 -34.18 10.79 -30.88
C GLU A 59 -34.15 10.96 -29.35
N ASP A 60 -33.96 12.21 -28.93
CA ASP A 60 -34.31 12.84 -27.65
C ASP A 60 -34.32 11.99 -26.37
N ALA A 61 -33.19 12.03 -25.65
CA ALA A 61 -33.16 11.81 -24.20
C ALA A 61 -32.90 13.15 -23.50
N VAL A 62 -33.96 13.82 -23.07
CA VAL A 62 -33.87 15.01 -22.20
C VAL A 62 -33.51 14.55 -20.80
N TYR A 63 -32.34 14.97 -20.31
CA TYR A 63 -31.91 14.77 -18.92
C TYR A 63 -32.01 16.09 -18.16
N ASP A 64 -32.64 16.05 -16.98
CA ASP A 64 -32.75 17.16 -16.05
C ASP A 64 -31.38 17.38 -15.39
N LEU A 65 -30.75 18.54 -15.65
CA LEU A 65 -29.38 18.86 -15.23
C LEU A 65 -29.36 20.06 -14.28
N ASP A 66 -29.59 19.80 -12.99
CA ASP A 66 -29.32 20.77 -11.93
C ASP A 66 -27.80 20.99 -11.77
N HIS A 67 -27.31 22.02 -12.48
CA HIS A 67 -26.04 22.73 -12.30
C HIS A 67 -24.72 21.94 -12.45
N THR A 68 -24.08 22.08 -13.63
CA THR A 68 -22.64 21.80 -13.81
C THR A 68 -21.78 22.88 -13.16
N VAL A 69 -20.86 22.52 -12.26
CA VAL A 69 -20.04 23.48 -11.51
C VAL A 69 -18.68 23.70 -12.19
N GLY A 70 -18.43 24.95 -12.57
CA GLY A 70 -17.23 25.38 -13.29
C GLY A 70 -15.97 25.57 -12.44
N LYS A 71 -14.89 25.87 -13.16
CA LYS A 71 -13.52 26.21 -12.73
C LYS A 71 -13.40 26.63 -11.24
N ASN A 72 -12.75 25.80 -10.44
CA ASN A 72 -12.48 26.02 -9.02
C ASN A 72 -13.72 26.31 -8.14
N GLY A 73 -14.90 25.81 -8.54
CA GLY A 73 -16.15 26.00 -7.81
C GLY A 73 -16.88 27.32 -8.09
N VAL A 74 -16.49 28.06 -9.14
CA VAL A 74 -17.06 29.38 -9.45
C VAL A 74 -17.48 29.48 -10.92
N GLY A 75 -18.77 29.70 -11.14
CA GLY A 75 -19.40 29.79 -12.45
C GLY A 75 -20.23 28.54 -12.75
N GLU A 76 -21.44 28.74 -13.28
CA GLU A 76 -22.33 27.68 -13.75
C GLU A 76 -22.30 27.65 -15.28
N TYR A 77 -22.27 26.45 -15.86
CA TYR A 77 -22.35 26.23 -17.30
C TYR A 77 -23.54 25.32 -17.62
N GLU A 78 -24.38 25.72 -18.58
CA GLU A 78 -25.53 24.93 -19.02
C GLU A 78 -25.10 23.60 -19.67
N THR A 79 -23.88 23.54 -20.24
CA THR A 79 -23.32 22.30 -20.80
C THR A 79 -21.87 22.03 -20.37
N MET A 80 -21.54 20.74 -20.21
CA MET A 80 -20.18 20.27 -19.95
C MET A 80 -19.20 20.62 -21.09
N VAL A 81 -19.69 20.72 -22.34
CA VAL A 81 -18.89 21.15 -23.51
C VAL A 81 -18.45 22.61 -23.39
N GLU A 82 -19.27 23.49 -22.83
CA GLU A 82 -18.90 24.89 -22.58
C GLU A 82 -17.96 25.03 -21.39
N ALA A 83 -18.16 24.25 -20.32
CA ALA A 83 -17.20 24.18 -19.21
C ALA A 83 -15.81 23.73 -19.70
N TYR A 84 -15.76 22.69 -20.53
CA TYR A 84 -14.51 22.16 -21.09
C TYR A 84 -13.81 23.14 -22.04
N ARG A 85 -14.56 23.83 -22.93
CA ARG A 85 -13.99 24.82 -23.86
C ARG A 85 -13.42 26.08 -23.18
N ASN A 86 -13.79 26.34 -21.94
CA ASN A 86 -13.26 27.46 -21.13
C ASN A 86 -12.27 27.00 -20.04
N ALA A 87 -11.94 25.70 -20.02
CA ALA A 87 -10.96 25.15 -19.09
C ALA A 87 -9.51 25.44 -19.52
N SER A 88 -8.60 25.34 -18.56
CA SER A 88 -7.15 25.43 -18.71
C SER A 88 -6.51 24.15 -18.15
N ALA A 89 -5.28 23.83 -18.55
CA ALA A 89 -4.55 22.69 -17.97
C ALA A 89 -4.45 22.84 -16.44
N GLY A 90 -4.79 21.79 -15.70
CA GLY A 90 -4.88 21.78 -14.24
C GLY A 90 -6.24 22.19 -13.66
N ASP A 91 -7.23 22.59 -14.46
CA ASP A 91 -8.58 22.86 -13.97
C ASP A 91 -9.31 21.57 -13.54
N VAL A 92 -10.18 21.73 -12.54
CA VAL A 92 -11.15 20.71 -12.11
C VAL A 92 -12.56 21.12 -12.52
N ILE A 93 -13.29 20.23 -13.19
CA ILE A 93 -14.72 20.39 -13.54
C ILE A 93 -15.56 19.50 -12.61
N GLY A 94 -16.55 20.10 -11.93
CA GLY A 94 -17.42 19.42 -10.97
C GLY A 94 -18.77 19.02 -11.58
N LEU A 95 -19.08 17.73 -11.56
CA LEU A 95 -20.42 17.22 -11.88
C LEU A 95 -21.26 17.07 -10.61
N GLY A 96 -22.50 17.57 -10.66
CA GLY A 96 -23.51 17.40 -9.61
C GLY A 96 -24.04 15.96 -9.49
N GLU A 97 -25.11 15.76 -8.72
CA GLU A 97 -25.74 14.45 -8.59
C GLU A 97 -26.66 14.16 -9.78
N GLY A 98 -26.31 13.20 -10.64
CA GLY A 98 -27.10 12.84 -11.82
C GLY A 98 -26.60 11.63 -12.61
N GLU A 99 -27.33 11.28 -13.67
CA GLU A 99 -26.82 10.42 -14.76
C GLU A 99 -26.26 11.30 -15.89
N PHE A 100 -25.12 10.91 -16.47
CA PHE A 100 -24.42 11.70 -17.49
C PHE A 100 -24.06 10.83 -18.69
N SER A 101 -24.27 11.34 -19.90
CA SER A 101 -23.88 10.67 -21.16
C SER A 101 -23.00 11.60 -21.99
N LEU A 102 -21.80 11.14 -22.35
CA LEU A 102 -20.80 11.92 -23.07
C LEU A 102 -20.75 11.50 -24.55
N LYS A 103 -21.68 12.01 -25.35
CA LYS A 103 -21.63 11.86 -26.81
C LYS A 103 -20.70 12.92 -27.41
N PRO A 104 -19.61 12.54 -28.12
CA PRO A 104 -18.71 13.51 -28.73
C PRO A 104 -19.40 14.27 -29.88
N VAL A 105 -19.30 15.60 -29.86
CA VAL A 105 -19.84 16.48 -30.92
C VAL A 105 -18.85 16.54 -32.08
N LEU A 106 -19.04 15.66 -33.08
CA LEU A 106 -18.30 15.70 -34.34
C LEU A 106 -18.61 16.97 -35.15
N THR A 107 -17.81 18.02 -34.97
CA THR A 107 -17.71 19.12 -35.95
C THR A 107 -16.78 18.69 -37.08
N THR A 108 -17.38 18.31 -38.22
CA THR A 108 -16.68 17.94 -39.46
C THR A 108 -15.76 19.05 -39.96
N VAL A 109 -14.48 18.74 -40.17
CA VAL A 109 -13.57 19.54 -41.01
C VAL A 109 -13.61 18.95 -42.43
N SER A 110 -13.81 19.80 -43.44
CA SER A 110 -14.12 19.40 -44.81
C SER A 110 -12.92 18.93 -45.64
N ASP A 111 -13.18 18.07 -46.63
CA ASP A 111 -12.18 17.53 -47.57
C ASP A 111 -11.30 18.60 -48.24
N THR A 112 -10.00 18.64 -47.91
CA THR A 112 -8.96 19.20 -48.80
C THR A 112 -7.60 18.56 -48.48
N PRO A 113 -6.89 17.95 -49.45
CA PRO A 113 -5.63 17.28 -49.19
C PRO A 113 -4.41 18.22 -49.31
N ILE A 114 -3.78 18.60 -48.18
CA ILE A 114 -2.38 19.08 -48.09
C ILE A 114 -1.92 19.11 -46.62
N GLY A 115 -0.70 18.63 -46.37
CA GLY A 115 0.28 19.22 -45.42
C GLY A 115 0.00 19.22 -43.91
N SER A 116 1.01 18.77 -43.15
CA SER A 116 1.15 18.91 -41.68
C SER A 116 -0.01 18.42 -40.80
N VAL A 117 0.23 17.31 -40.09
CA VAL A 117 -0.54 16.98 -38.89
C VAL A 117 -0.11 17.94 -37.79
N GLY A 118 -0.94 18.94 -37.50
CA GLY A 118 -0.84 19.69 -36.25
C GLY A 118 -1.40 18.84 -35.12
N THR A 119 -0.60 18.61 -34.08
CA THR A 119 -1.11 18.01 -32.84
C THR A 119 -2.13 18.94 -32.22
N LEU A 120 -3.36 18.46 -32.01
CA LEU A 120 -4.30 19.11 -31.10
C LEU A 120 -3.81 18.80 -29.69
N GLU A 121 -3.14 19.75 -29.04
CA GLU A 121 -2.79 19.61 -27.63
C GLU A 121 -4.08 19.61 -26.79
N ILE A 122 -4.35 18.47 -26.17
CA ILE A 122 -5.45 18.29 -25.21
C ILE A 122 -4.89 18.71 -23.84
N PRO A 123 -5.40 19.78 -23.21
CA PRO A 123 -4.96 20.14 -21.86
C PRO A 123 -5.45 19.11 -20.84
N ASP A 124 -4.60 18.76 -19.88
CA ASP A 124 -4.98 17.90 -18.75
C ASP A 124 -6.05 18.61 -17.89
N VAL A 125 -7.31 18.18 -18.03
CA VAL A 125 -8.47 18.68 -17.28
C VAL A 125 -9.07 17.52 -16.48
N THR A 126 -9.21 17.71 -15.17
CA THR A 126 -9.71 16.66 -14.27
C THR A 126 -11.23 16.80 -14.08
N VAL A 127 -11.99 15.75 -14.42
CA VAL A 127 -13.45 15.73 -14.20
C VAL A 127 -13.75 14.91 -12.94
N VAL A 128 -14.49 15.51 -12.00
CA VAL A 128 -14.87 14.86 -10.73
C VAL A 128 -16.38 14.91 -10.55
N GLY A 129 -17.01 13.76 -10.32
CA GLY A 129 -18.44 13.66 -10.02
C GLY A 129 -18.71 12.98 -8.68
N ARG A 130 -19.77 13.39 -8.00
CA ARG A 130 -20.34 12.67 -6.84
C ARG A 130 -21.62 11.96 -7.25
N SER A 131 -21.74 10.69 -6.85
CA SER A 131 -22.94 9.89 -7.08
C SER A 131 -23.19 8.98 -5.88
N ALA A 132 -24.43 9.01 -5.38
CA ALA A 132 -24.93 8.05 -4.40
C ALA A 132 -25.40 6.72 -5.06
N GLY A 133 -25.39 6.65 -6.40
CA GLY A 133 -25.94 5.56 -7.20
C GLY A 133 -24.90 4.81 -8.05
N ARG A 134 -25.39 3.91 -8.90
CA ARG A 134 -24.55 3.09 -9.81
C ARG A 134 -24.44 3.79 -11.16
N SER A 135 -23.44 4.65 -11.31
CA SER A 135 -23.20 5.38 -12.55
C SER A 135 -22.71 4.48 -13.69
N THR A 136 -23.20 4.76 -14.90
CA THR A 136 -22.83 4.09 -16.15
C THR A 136 -22.19 5.11 -17.07
N VAL A 137 -21.12 4.74 -17.78
CA VAL A 137 -20.48 5.59 -18.80
C VAL A 137 -20.38 4.80 -20.09
N ASP A 138 -20.80 5.45 -21.18
CA ASP A 138 -20.78 4.96 -22.56
C ASP A 138 -19.98 5.96 -23.39
N PHE A 139 -18.97 5.45 -24.11
CA PHE A 139 -18.03 6.23 -24.91
C PHE A 139 -18.34 6.16 -26.41
N GLY A 140 -19.34 5.36 -26.82
CA GLY A 140 -19.63 5.11 -28.23
C GLY A 140 -18.53 4.32 -28.96
N SER A 141 -18.65 4.26 -30.29
CA SER A 141 -17.80 3.45 -31.15
C SER A 141 -16.90 4.30 -32.06
N GLU A 142 -15.77 4.77 -31.53
CA GLU A 142 -14.43 4.59 -32.13
C GLU A 142 -13.31 5.21 -31.28
N HIS A 143 -12.22 4.44 -31.12
CA HIS A 143 -10.84 4.87 -30.78
C HIS A 143 -10.59 6.02 -29.77
N GLU A 144 -10.74 5.74 -28.48
CA GLU A 144 -10.03 6.46 -27.40
C GLU A 144 -9.26 5.48 -26.49
N VAL A 145 -8.20 5.99 -25.81
CA VAL A 145 -7.41 5.25 -24.81
C VAL A 145 -7.30 6.10 -23.56
N ILE A 146 -7.89 5.65 -22.45
CA ILE A 146 -7.92 6.38 -21.17
C ILE A 146 -7.18 5.56 -20.11
N ALA A 147 -6.29 6.21 -19.36
CA ALA A 147 -5.59 5.60 -18.23
C ALA A 147 -6.16 6.13 -16.91
N LEU A 148 -6.52 5.23 -15.99
CA LEU A 148 -7.02 5.56 -14.65
C LEU A 148 -6.24 4.80 -13.56
N PRO A 149 -6.06 5.37 -12.36
CA PRO A 149 -5.46 4.66 -11.24
C PRO A 149 -6.40 3.56 -10.71
N SER A 150 -5.81 2.44 -10.30
CA SER A 150 -6.52 1.18 -10.01
C SER A 150 -7.55 1.26 -8.86
N TRP A 151 -7.43 2.23 -7.96
CA TRP A 151 -8.27 2.34 -6.76
C TRP A 151 -9.67 2.94 -6.99
N GLN A 152 -9.94 3.61 -8.12
CA GLN A 152 -11.26 4.22 -8.39
C GLN A 152 -12.32 3.26 -8.97
N LEU A 153 -11.95 2.06 -9.43
CA LEU A 153 -12.82 1.23 -10.26
C LEU A 153 -14.00 0.52 -9.56
N ARG A 154 -14.18 0.65 -8.23
CA ARG A 154 -15.08 -0.23 -7.45
C ARG A 154 -16.60 -0.02 -7.63
N ARG A 155 -17.08 0.97 -8.39
CA ARG A 155 -18.53 1.19 -8.62
C ARG A 155 -18.98 1.62 -10.04
N LEU A 156 -18.09 1.69 -11.03
CA LEU A 156 -18.50 2.00 -12.41
C LEU A 156 -19.07 0.75 -13.11
N THR A 157 -20.00 0.96 -14.04
CA THR A 157 -20.31 -0.02 -15.10
C THR A 157 -19.93 0.62 -16.44
N VAL A 158 -18.85 0.14 -17.05
CA VAL A 158 -18.39 0.61 -18.37
C VAL A 158 -19.03 -0.27 -19.44
N THR A 159 -19.61 0.34 -20.47
CA THR A 159 -20.02 -0.37 -21.68
C THR A 159 -19.16 0.13 -22.83
N ALA A 160 -18.39 -0.79 -23.43
CA ALA A 160 -17.51 -0.51 -24.55
C ALA A 160 -17.70 -1.58 -25.63
N GLY A 161 -17.41 -1.22 -26.88
CA GLY A 161 -17.29 -2.18 -27.99
C GLY A 161 -15.95 -2.90 -27.97
N ASP A 162 -15.27 -3.00 -29.12
CA ASP A 162 -13.94 -3.61 -29.26
C ASP A 162 -12.78 -2.77 -28.64
N SER A 163 -13.08 -1.88 -27.68
CA SER A 163 -12.11 -1.04 -26.97
C SER A 163 -11.56 -1.73 -25.72
N VAL A 164 -10.25 -1.64 -25.50
CA VAL A 164 -9.57 -2.33 -24.38
C VAL A 164 -9.59 -1.47 -23.12
N VAL A 165 -10.05 -2.05 -22.00
CA VAL A 165 -9.93 -1.49 -20.64
C VAL A 165 -9.15 -2.47 -19.77
N GLY A 166 -8.02 -2.05 -19.21
CA GLY A 166 -7.14 -2.91 -18.41
C GLY A 166 -6.03 -2.15 -17.67
N PRO A 167 -5.29 -2.83 -16.76
CA PRO A 167 -4.17 -2.24 -16.03
C PRO A 167 -2.95 -1.98 -16.93
N ARG A 168 -2.00 -1.14 -16.46
CA ARG A 168 -0.75 -0.81 -17.17
C ARG A 168 0.27 -1.97 -17.18
N SER A 169 0.04 -3.00 -17.99
CA SER A 169 1.03 -4.04 -18.38
C SER A 169 0.46 -4.81 -19.62
N ASP A 170 1.20 -5.20 -20.67
CA ASP A 170 2.63 -5.15 -21.00
C ASP A 170 2.89 -5.04 -22.53
N THR A 171 3.94 -4.30 -22.95
CA THR A 171 4.53 -4.25 -24.32
C THR A 171 3.64 -3.72 -25.47
N PHE A 172 4.13 -3.02 -26.52
CA PHE A 172 5.40 -3.08 -27.27
C PHE A 172 6.07 -1.70 -27.53
N ARG A 173 7.28 -1.72 -28.12
CA ARG A 173 8.13 -0.55 -28.45
C ARG A 173 8.17 -0.25 -29.96
N THR A 174 8.40 1.00 -30.37
CA THR A 174 9.74 1.48 -30.85
C THR A 174 9.74 2.90 -31.46
N CYS A 175 10.75 3.71 -31.07
CA CYS A 175 11.43 4.77 -31.83
C CYS A 175 10.60 5.93 -32.47
N ARG A 176 11.08 7.19 -32.49
CA ARG A 176 12.29 7.84 -31.94
C ARG A 176 11.98 9.34 -31.85
N ILE A 177 12.30 10.00 -30.74
CA ILE A 177 12.34 11.47 -30.70
C ILE A 177 13.65 11.92 -31.34
N ALA A 178 13.57 12.95 -32.20
CA ALA A 178 14.71 13.74 -32.63
C ALA A 178 14.39 15.20 -32.28
N SER A 179 15.07 15.75 -31.27
CA SER A 179 14.91 17.14 -30.87
C SER A 179 15.47 18.07 -31.95
N PRO A 180 14.78 19.18 -32.25
CA PRO A 180 15.50 20.42 -32.45
C PRO A 180 14.76 21.68 -31.94
N ILE A 181 15.51 22.56 -31.25
CA ILE A 181 15.47 24.04 -31.43
C ILE A 181 14.18 24.78 -30.95
N MET A 182 14.18 26.00 -30.37
CA MET A 182 15.11 26.88 -29.62
C MET A 182 14.24 28.04 -29.06
N ASP A 183 14.77 28.87 -28.15
CA ASP A 183 14.30 30.28 -27.97
C ASP A 183 14.20 31.01 -29.33
N PRO A 184 13.20 31.89 -29.55
CA PRO A 184 13.44 33.35 -29.42
C PRO A 184 12.13 34.19 -29.12
N PRO A 185 12.10 35.55 -29.23
CA PRO A 185 12.80 36.48 -28.32
C PRO A 185 12.00 37.76 -27.92
N GLY A 186 12.34 38.34 -26.75
CA GLY A 186 12.47 39.80 -26.61
C GLY A 186 11.27 40.64 -26.10
N TYR A 187 11.59 41.92 -25.85
CA TYR A 187 10.84 42.92 -25.06
C TYR A 187 10.69 42.62 -23.55
N GLY A 188 10.98 43.55 -22.63
CA GLY A 188 11.46 44.93 -22.81
C GLY A 188 12.21 45.46 -21.58
N SER A 189 12.96 46.55 -21.78
CA SER A 189 13.87 47.09 -20.76
C SER A 189 13.19 48.03 -19.76
N GLU A 190 13.37 47.78 -18.47
CA GLU A 190 13.56 48.85 -17.49
C GLU A 190 14.81 48.56 -16.64
N SER A 191 15.60 49.61 -16.39
CA SER A 191 16.84 49.52 -15.63
C SER A 191 16.70 50.28 -14.32
N HIS A 192 16.80 49.61 -13.18
CA HIS A 192 17.01 50.28 -11.90
C HIS A 192 18.15 49.65 -11.10
N ARG A 193 18.78 50.49 -10.28
CA ARG A 193 20.15 50.32 -9.77
C ARG A 193 20.26 49.19 -8.74
N THR A 194 21.42 48.54 -8.74
CA THR A 194 22.02 48.04 -7.49
C THR A 194 22.28 49.21 -6.54
N GLU A 195 21.72 49.14 -5.34
CA GLU A 195 22.27 49.85 -4.18
C GLU A 195 22.92 48.81 -3.26
N THR A 196 24.13 49.11 -2.80
CA THR A 196 24.98 48.16 -2.08
C THR A 196 24.84 48.35 -0.58
N GLY A 197 24.42 47.29 0.12
CA GLY A 197 24.69 47.12 1.55
C GLY A 197 23.45 46.83 2.39
N ASP A 198 23.22 45.54 2.63
CA ASP A 198 22.67 45.08 3.90
C ASP A 198 23.52 43.91 4.42
N VAL A 199 23.78 43.90 5.72
CA VAL A 199 24.55 42.84 6.38
C VAL A 199 23.57 41.84 6.97
N LEU A 200 23.25 40.79 6.21
CA LEU A 200 22.40 39.72 6.69
C LEU A 200 23.15 38.90 7.76
N THR A 201 22.68 39.01 8.99
CA THR A 201 23.10 38.14 10.10
C THR A 201 22.59 36.72 9.89
N ALA A 202 23.41 35.72 10.22
CA ALA A 202 23.07 34.30 10.07
C ALA A 202 22.01 33.85 11.09
N SER A 203 20.74 34.15 10.80
CA SER A 203 19.56 33.71 11.55
C SER A 203 18.24 33.88 10.78
N GLY A 204 18.28 33.95 9.45
CA GLY A 204 17.12 34.33 8.63
C GLY A 204 17.24 34.09 7.13
N LEU A 205 17.86 32.98 6.71
CA LEU A 205 17.66 32.50 5.33
C LEU A 205 16.20 32.08 5.15
N PRO A 206 15.52 32.47 4.07
CA PRO A 206 14.22 31.88 3.74
C PRO A 206 14.45 30.41 3.39
N ARG A 207 13.80 29.47 4.09
CA ARG A 207 13.83 28.04 3.77
C ARG A 207 13.49 27.84 2.29
N THR A 208 14.45 27.40 1.50
CA THR A 208 14.30 27.08 0.08
C THR A 208 13.44 25.83 -0.03
N ARG A 209 12.13 26.01 -0.23
CA ARG A 209 11.22 24.88 -0.40
C ARG A 209 11.54 24.17 -1.72
N SER A 210 12.13 22.98 -1.64
CA SER A 210 12.10 22.01 -2.74
C SER A 210 10.68 21.92 -3.32
N ALA A 211 10.59 21.70 -4.63
CA ALA A 211 9.32 21.40 -5.26
C ALA A 211 8.62 20.20 -4.57
N ALA A 212 7.29 20.21 -4.57
CA ALA A 212 6.48 19.14 -4.00
C ALA A 212 6.78 17.79 -4.68
N ARG A 213 6.86 16.71 -3.90
CA ARG A 213 7.21 15.36 -4.37
C ARG A 213 6.15 14.35 -3.97
N THR A 214 6.02 13.25 -4.70
CA THR A 214 5.10 12.15 -4.35
C THR A 214 5.86 10.84 -4.31
N TYR A 215 5.87 10.15 -3.16
CA TYR A 215 6.47 8.81 -3.00
C TYR A 215 5.39 7.83 -2.55
N HIS A 216 5.27 6.69 -3.23
CA HIS A 216 4.31 5.61 -2.91
C HIS A 216 2.84 6.09 -2.78
N GLY A 217 2.48 7.16 -3.50
CA GLY A 217 1.14 7.79 -3.45
C GLY A 217 0.99 8.91 -2.41
N LEU A 218 1.96 9.10 -1.51
CA LEU A 218 1.96 10.18 -0.52
C LEU A 218 2.64 11.43 -1.10
N ALA A 219 1.89 12.52 -1.20
CA ALA A 219 2.40 13.81 -1.66
C ALA A 219 2.91 14.67 -0.48
N PHE A 220 4.08 15.27 -0.65
CA PHE A 220 4.76 16.12 0.32
C PHE A 220 4.89 17.55 -0.25
N ASP A 221 4.46 18.53 0.53
CA ASP A 221 4.40 19.95 0.18
C ASP A 221 5.73 20.67 0.43
N THR A 222 6.54 20.11 1.34
CA THR A 222 7.90 20.56 1.66
C THR A 222 8.80 19.34 1.75
N VAL A 223 9.99 19.43 1.15
CA VAL A 223 11.07 18.46 1.35
C VAL A 223 12.28 19.21 1.90
N LEU A 224 12.95 18.63 2.89
CA LEU A 224 14.06 19.20 3.63
C LEU A 224 15.21 18.20 3.72
N ASP A 225 16.46 18.64 3.57
CA ASP A 225 17.62 17.84 3.94
C ASP A 225 17.88 17.91 5.46
N ALA A 226 18.07 16.76 6.09
CA ALA A 226 18.32 16.65 7.53
C ALA A 226 19.53 17.47 8.00
N VAL A 227 20.59 17.54 7.19
CA VAL A 227 21.85 18.21 7.54
C VAL A 227 21.88 19.63 6.98
N GLU A 228 21.50 19.84 5.71
CA GLU A 228 21.62 21.17 5.07
C GLU A 228 20.50 22.15 5.45
N ASP A 229 19.23 21.71 5.54
CA ASP A 229 18.10 22.58 5.91
C ASP A 229 17.82 22.61 7.42
N LEU A 230 18.00 21.46 8.11
CA LEU A 230 17.66 21.29 9.51
C LEU A 230 18.85 21.28 10.48
N GLY A 231 20.08 21.13 9.98
CA GLY A 231 21.30 21.18 10.80
C GLY A 231 21.48 20.00 11.75
N PHE A 232 20.90 18.83 11.47
CA PHE A 232 21.08 17.62 12.28
C PHE A 232 22.55 17.18 12.28
N ASP A 233 23.04 16.72 13.44
CA ASP A 233 24.31 16.00 13.51
C ASP A 233 24.17 14.59 12.93
N ASN A 234 24.86 14.33 11.81
CA ASN A 234 24.95 13.00 11.19
C ASN A 234 26.18 12.19 11.64
N THR A 235 26.90 12.66 12.67
CA THR A 235 28.03 11.95 13.29
C THR A 235 27.67 11.21 14.59
N GLY A 236 26.43 11.36 15.07
CA GLY A 236 25.88 10.63 16.22
C GLY A 236 26.35 11.13 17.58
N THR A 237 26.82 12.38 17.67
CA THR A 237 27.39 12.99 18.87
C THR A 237 26.43 13.91 19.64
N GLU A 238 25.60 14.67 18.93
CA GLU A 238 24.59 15.58 19.50
C GLU A 238 23.16 15.13 19.12
N PRO A 239 22.16 15.24 20.00
CA PRO A 239 20.79 14.80 19.70
C PRO A 239 20.05 15.70 18.69
N ILE A 240 19.28 15.11 17.77
CA ILE A 240 18.53 15.83 16.72
C ILE A 240 17.16 16.35 17.18
N ASP A 241 16.74 16.01 18.40
CA ASP A 241 15.32 15.98 18.80
C ASP A 241 14.61 17.33 18.66
N ASP A 242 15.24 18.45 19.04
CA ASP A 242 14.65 19.79 18.96
C ASP A 242 14.33 20.21 17.50
N ALA A 243 15.22 19.88 16.56
CA ALA A 243 15.08 20.24 15.16
C ALA A 243 14.14 19.28 14.41
N PHE A 244 14.10 18.00 14.82
CA PHE A 244 13.14 17.02 14.32
C PHE A 244 11.71 17.37 14.78
N GLU A 245 11.52 17.69 16.06
CA GLU A 245 10.22 18.09 16.63
C GLU A 245 9.68 19.36 15.94
N ALA A 246 10.55 20.33 15.64
CA ALA A 246 10.22 21.54 14.87
C ALA A 246 10.03 21.32 13.35
N ALA A 247 10.23 20.11 12.84
CA ALA A 247 10.02 19.72 11.45
C ALA A 247 8.89 18.69 11.26
N TYR A 248 8.33 18.15 12.36
CA TYR A 248 7.26 17.14 12.38
C TYR A 248 5.88 17.74 12.05
N GLU A 249 5.78 18.38 10.89
CA GLU A 249 4.58 19.05 10.36
C GLU A 249 3.93 18.24 9.22
N SER A 250 2.62 18.44 9.01
CA SER A 250 1.88 17.81 7.93
C SER A 250 2.39 18.22 6.54
N GLY A 251 2.64 17.25 5.67
CA GLY A 251 3.17 17.48 4.31
C GLY A 251 4.69 17.63 4.23
N THR A 252 5.44 17.46 5.32
CA THR A 252 6.90 17.55 5.33
C THR A 252 7.57 16.19 5.13
N LEU A 253 8.52 16.10 4.20
CA LEU A 253 9.47 14.99 4.05
C LEU A 253 10.85 15.44 4.51
N ILE A 254 11.46 14.72 5.44
CA ILE A 254 12.87 14.87 5.79
C ILE A 254 13.67 13.77 5.07
N GLU A 255 14.58 14.18 4.20
CA GLU A 255 15.56 13.28 3.59
C GLU A 255 16.86 13.30 4.40
N PHE A 256 17.37 12.13 4.78
CA PHE A 256 18.53 11.96 5.65
C PHE A 256 19.75 11.49 4.82
N PRO A 257 20.81 12.30 4.67
CA PRO A 257 22.10 11.86 4.19
C PRO A 257 22.67 10.68 5.01
N PRO A 258 23.59 9.88 4.46
CA PRO A 258 24.34 8.87 5.20
C PRO A 258 24.97 9.43 6.49
N GLY A 259 24.87 8.65 7.57
CA GLY A 259 25.34 9.05 8.90
C GLY A 259 24.63 8.34 10.05
N GLU A 260 25.04 8.67 11.27
CA GLU A 260 24.40 8.25 12.51
C GLU A 260 23.72 9.47 13.16
N TYR A 261 22.47 9.32 13.56
CA TYR A 261 21.65 10.41 14.11
C TYR A 261 21.19 10.02 15.51
N LEU A 262 21.58 10.81 16.52
CA LEU A 262 21.29 10.55 17.92
C LEU A 262 19.92 11.13 18.32
N THR A 263 19.14 10.39 19.10
CA THR A 263 17.86 10.86 19.67
C THR A 263 17.76 10.50 21.16
N GLU A 264 17.21 11.41 21.97
CA GLU A 264 16.96 11.20 23.40
C GLU A 264 15.47 11.11 23.77
N ARG A 265 14.52 11.42 22.87
CA ARG A 265 13.08 11.59 23.17
C ARG A 265 12.13 10.76 22.29
N GLU A 266 10.86 10.69 22.71
CA GLU A 266 9.75 10.22 21.87
C GLU A 266 9.11 11.43 21.15
N HIS A 267 8.94 11.38 19.84
CA HIS A 267 8.19 12.39 19.08
C HIS A 267 6.73 11.93 18.91
N GLU A 268 5.87 12.40 19.81
CA GLU A 268 4.42 12.19 19.76
C GLU A 268 3.73 13.39 19.11
N SER A 269 2.83 13.12 18.16
CA SER A 269 1.94 14.14 17.59
C SER A 269 0.63 13.51 17.12
N ALA A 270 -0.42 14.32 17.15
CA ALA A 270 -1.75 14.00 16.64
C ALA A 270 -2.09 14.95 15.48
N ASP A 271 -3.06 14.58 14.65
CA ASP A 271 -3.48 15.33 13.44
C ASP A 271 -2.39 15.58 12.36
N VAL A 272 -1.14 15.13 12.57
CA VAL A 272 -0.08 15.16 11.54
C VAL A 272 -0.37 14.15 10.44
N SER A 273 -0.22 14.56 9.18
CA SER A 273 -0.59 13.78 7.99
C SER A 273 0.36 14.06 6.83
N ARG A 274 0.78 13.01 6.11
CA ARG A 274 1.81 13.07 5.05
C ARG A 274 3.15 13.58 5.57
N PHE A 275 3.57 13.13 6.75
CA PHE A 275 4.94 13.30 7.22
C PHE A 275 5.83 12.14 6.76
N GLY A 276 7.08 12.42 6.42
CA GLY A 276 7.99 11.45 5.81
C GLY A 276 9.41 11.50 6.36
N ILE A 277 10.01 10.32 6.51
CA ILE A 277 11.39 10.09 6.94
C ILE A 277 12.04 9.18 5.89
N ARG A 278 13.10 9.63 5.21
CA ARG A 278 13.68 8.90 4.07
C ARG A 278 15.20 8.93 4.06
N GLY A 279 15.86 7.79 4.18
CA GLY A 279 17.32 7.69 4.09
C GLY A 279 17.84 7.71 2.65
N LEU A 280 18.88 8.52 2.41
CA LEU A 280 19.62 8.63 1.14
C LEU A 280 20.83 7.67 1.10
N GLY A 281 20.67 6.47 1.66
CA GLY A 281 21.71 5.45 1.82
C GLY A 281 21.71 4.38 0.73
N THR A 282 22.86 4.06 0.15
CA THR A 282 23.02 2.92 -0.79
C THR A 282 22.70 1.56 -0.16
N SER A 283 22.71 1.50 1.17
CA SER A 283 22.05 0.52 2.03
C SER A 283 21.17 1.28 3.03
N ARG A 284 20.09 0.67 3.52
CA ARG A 284 19.38 1.17 4.72
C ARG A 284 20.30 1.34 5.94
N ARG A 285 21.39 0.57 6.01
CA ARG A 285 22.38 0.64 7.10
C ARG A 285 23.32 1.84 7.01
N ASP A 286 23.29 2.60 5.90
CA ASP A 286 24.07 3.83 5.74
C ASP A 286 23.44 5.02 6.52
N VAL A 287 22.17 4.92 6.91
CA VAL A 287 21.43 5.93 7.71
C VAL A 287 20.92 5.25 8.98
N GLN A 288 21.48 5.60 10.14
CA GLN A 288 21.16 4.94 11.41
C GLN A 288 20.64 5.92 12.45
N ILE A 289 19.36 5.78 12.83
CA ILE A 289 18.80 6.46 14.00
C ILE A 289 19.19 5.65 15.24
N LYS A 290 19.74 6.32 16.27
CA LYS A 290 20.23 5.68 17.50
C LYS A 290 19.67 6.37 18.74
N PRO A 291 19.16 5.64 19.74
CA PRO A 291 18.80 6.23 21.02
C PRO A 291 20.08 6.62 21.78
N VAL A 292 20.00 7.51 22.75
CA VAL A 292 21.02 7.59 23.80
C VAL A 292 21.09 6.26 24.59
N GLU A 293 22.26 5.94 25.15
CA GLU A 293 22.49 4.65 25.83
C GLU A 293 21.53 4.46 27.02
N GLY A 294 20.84 3.31 27.05
CA GLY A 294 19.80 2.99 28.03
C GLY A 294 18.41 3.60 27.76
N ALA A 295 18.24 4.48 26.78
CA ALA A 295 16.93 5.05 26.45
C ALA A 295 16.06 4.09 25.63
N ARG A 296 14.75 4.10 25.91
CA ARG A 296 13.73 3.23 25.34
C ARG A 296 12.59 4.08 24.81
N LEU A 297 12.55 4.27 23.50
CA LEU A 297 11.77 5.33 22.87
C LEU A 297 10.84 4.75 21.80
N LYS A 298 9.54 5.07 21.87
CA LYS A 298 8.69 5.20 20.68
C LYS A 298 9.09 6.47 19.94
N TRP A 299 10.24 6.42 19.27
CA TRP A 299 10.88 7.56 18.63
C TRP A 299 9.92 8.33 17.71
N LEU A 300 9.12 7.60 16.93
CA LEU A 300 7.93 8.15 16.29
C LEU A 300 6.68 7.52 16.91
N ASN A 301 5.85 8.35 17.55
CA ASN A 301 4.61 7.95 18.23
C ASN A 301 3.43 8.68 17.57
N ALA A 302 3.11 8.32 16.32
CA ALA A 302 1.99 8.89 15.58
C ALA A 302 0.67 8.24 16.01
N THR A 303 -0.25 9.06 16.52
CA THR A 303 -1.55 8.62 17.08
C THR A 303 -2.64 9.53 16.57
N ASP A 304 -3.80 8.98 16.20
CA ASP A 304 -4.93 9.75 15.64
C ASP A 304 -4.45 10.70 14.53
N SER A 305 -3.74 10.09 13.57
CA SER A 305 -2.89 10.77 12.60
C SER A 305 -3.18 10.32 11.16
N GLY A 306 -2.71 11.06 10.17
CA GLY A 306 -2.80 10.68 8.76
C GLY A 306 -1.70 9.70 8.33
N PRO A 307 -1.64 9.33 7.04
CA PRO A 307 -0.62 8.42 6.53
C PRO A 307 0.79 9.00 6.63
N HIS A 308 1.78 8.16 6.93
CA HIS A 308 3.20 8.51 7.08
C HIS A 308 4.10 7.68 6.16
N LEU A 309 5.30 8.16 5.87
CA LEU A 309 6.36 7.43 5.16
C LEU A 309 7.58 7.21 6.07
N VAL A 310 8.10 5.98 6.14
CA VAL A 310 9.45 5.69 6.66
C VAL A 310 10.19 4.78 5.68
N GLU A 311 11.23 5.29 5.03
CA GLU A 311 11.94 4.59 3.95
C GLU A 311 13.47 4.54 4.16
N ASN A 312 14.06 3.37 3.87
CA ASN A 312 15.49 3.16 3.62
C ASN A 312 16.44 3.63 4.73
N LEU A 313 16.19 3.18 5.96
CA LEU A 313 17.01 3.51 7.14
C LEU A 313 17.02 2.37 8.16
N SER A 314 17.96 2.43 9.11
CA SER A 314 18.00 1.54 10.26
C SER A 314 17.63 2.24 11.57
N LEU A 315 16.87 1.55 12.41
CA LEU A 315 16.64 1.90 13.81
C LEU A 315 17.55 1.01 14.66
N HIS A 316 18.62 1.57 15.21
CA HIS A 316 19.71 0.81 15.81
C HIS A 316 19.62 0.83 17.35
N GLU A 317 19.11 -0.27 17.92
CA GLU A 317 18.77 -0.41 19.34
C GLU A 317 19.98 -0.58 20.28
N ARG A 318 21.22 -0.55 19.74
CA ARG A 318 22.50 -0.81 20.45
C ARG A 318 22.64 -2.25 20.94
N SER A 319 23.80 -2.59 21.51
CA SER A 319 24.16 -3.94 21.99
C SER A 319 24.25 -4.02 23.52
N ASP A 320 23.56 -3.13 24.24
CA ASP A 320 23.72 -2.87 25.68
C ASP A 320 22.68 -3.54 26.59
N ASP A 321 21.85 -4.43 26.06
CA ASP A 321 20.70 -5.09 26.73
C ASP A 321 19.59 -4.13 27.24
N THR A 322 19.67 -2.82 26.99
CA THR A 322 18.79 -1.82 27.63
C THR A 322 18.15 -0.79 26.70
N SER A 323 18.82 -0.34 25.64
CA SER A 323 18.28 0.63 24.68
C SER A 323 17.22 0.03 23.76
N GLN A 324 16.27 0.85 23.27
CA GLN A 324 15.18 0.40 22.39
C GLN A 324 14.68 1.52 21.48
N LEU A 325 14.40 1.21 20.21
CA LEU A 325 13.73 2.10 19.27
C LEU A 325 12.46 1.44 18.72
N SER A 326 11.35 2.16 18.84
CA SER A 326 10.03 1.70 18.44
C SER A 326 9.33 2.72 17.55
N LEU A 327 8.55 2.23 16.60
CA LEU A 327 7.62 3.04 15.81
C LEU A 327 6.19 2.66 16.22
N ARG A 328 5.38 3.66 16.58
CA ARG A 328 3.92 3.52 16.62
C ARG A 328 3.34 4.38 15.52
N LEU A 329 2.64 3.73 14.60
CA LEU A 329 1.96 4.35 13.48
C LEU A 329 0.49 3.90 13.53
N THR A 330 -0.32 4.67 14.26
CA THR A 330 -1.78 4.52 14.34
C THR A 330 -2.41 5.62 13.48
N THR A 331 -2.82 5.25 12.26
CA THR A 331 -3.13 6.19 11.17
C THR A 331 -4.51 5.93 10.55
N SER A 332 -5.14 6.93 9.94
CA SER A 332 -6.45 6.77 9.28
C SER A 332 -6.36 5.91 8.02
N ASP A 333 -5.65 6.40 7.00
CA ASP A 333 -5.70 5.88 5.63
C ASP A 333 -4.67 4.75 5.39
N GLY A 334 -3.65 4.66 6.26
CA GLY A 334 -2.56 3.68 6.21
C GLY A 334 -1.22 4.25 5.75
N SER A 335 -0.14 3.91 6.46
CA SER A 335 1.22 4.38 6.19
C SER A 335 2.00 3.50 5.21
N VAL A 336 3.20 3.95 4.83
CA VAL A 336 4.18 3.18 4.06
C VAL A 336 5.48 3.03 4.86
N LEU A 337 5.90 1.80 5.15
CA LEU A 337 7.24 1.45 5.65
C LEU A 337 7.98 0.66 4.57
N LYS A 338 9.20 1.07 4.21
CA LYS A 338 9.95 0.41 3.13
C LYS A 338 11.45 0.32 3.39
N ASN A 339 12.03 -0.87 3.24
CA ASN A 339 13.45 -1.14 3.49
C ASN A 339 13.94 -0.66 4.87
N VAL A 340 13.23 -1.00 5.96
CA VAL A 340 13.57 -0.55 7.33
C VAL A 340 14.10 -1.71 8.17
N GLU A 341 15.24 -1.54 8.82
CA GLU A 341 15.89 -2.59 9.63
C GLU A 341 16.08 -2.18 11.10
N TRP A 342 15.65 -3.03 12.02
CA TRP A 342 16.03 -2.95 13.43
C TRP A 342 17.38 -3.64 13.64
N LEU A 343 18.41 -2.83 13.92
CA LEU A 343 19.78 -3.28 14.21
C LEU A 343 20.01 -3.38 15.72
N GLY A 344 21.00 -4.16 16.12
CA GLY A 344 21.40 -4.36 17.51
C GLY A 344 20.45 -5.27 18.29
N ARG A 345 20.65 -5.29 19.60
CA ARG A 345 20.11 -6.28 20.52
C ARG A 345 18.90 -5.74 21.29
N THR A 346 17.73 -6.01 20.75
CA THR A 346 16.44 -5.68 21.37
C THR A 346 16.35 -6.21 22.82
N PRO A 347 15.99 -5.36 23.79
CA PRO A 347 16.00 -5.70 25.20
C PRO A 347 14.76 -6.49 25.61
N ASN A 348 14.65 -6.80 26.92
CA ASN A 348 13.38 -7.23 27.50
C ASN A 348 12.30 -6.16 27.34
N ASP A 349 11.02 -6.53 27.37
CA ASP A 349 9.95 -5.52 27.47
C ASP A 349 9.96 -4.90 28.88
N SER A 350 9.97 -3.57 28.92
CA SER A 350 9.90 -2.76 30.15
C SER A 350 8.92 -1.58 30.01
N GLY A 351 7.96 -1.67 29.09
CA GLY A 351 6.86 -0.70 28.94
C GLY A 351 6.56 -0.26 27.50
N VAL A 352 7.48 -0.49 26.57
CA VAL A 352 7.30 -0.16 25.14
C VAL A 352 6.43 -1.20 24.43
N GLY A 353 6.55 -2.48 24.80
CA GLY A 353 5.70 -3.58 24.32
C GLY A 353 5.95 -4.07 22.88
N TYR A 354 6.50 -3.24 21.99
CA TYR A 354 6.73 -3.60 20.59
C TYR A 354 7.85 -2.83 19.89
N SER A 355 8.41 -3.38 18.81
CA SER A 355 9.31 -2.66 17.88
C SER A 355 8.52 -1.83 16.86
N LEU A 356 7.40 -2.37 16.35
CA LEU A 356 6.51 -1.71 15.42
C LEU A 356 5.04 -1.98 15.80
N ALA A 357 4.27 -0.92 16.03
CA ALA A 357 2.81 -0.98 16.02
C ALA A 357 2.28 -0.38 14.72
N ALA A 358 1.64 -1.22 13.91
CA ALA A 358 1.00 -0.86 12.65
C ALA A 358 -0.51 -1.02 12.81
N GLU A 359 -1.22 0.11 12.85
CA GLU A 359 -2.67 0.17 13.07
C GLU A 359 -3.31 1.17 12.08
N VAL A 360 -4.34 0.71 11.36
CA VAL A 360 -5.11 1.51 10.39
C VAL A 360 -6.54 1.67 10.91
N THR A 361 -6.98 2.90 11.17
CA THR A 361 -8.25 3.19 11.85
C THR A 361 -9.42 3.42 10.90
N ASP A 362 -9.20 3.80 9.64
CA ASP A 362 -10.22 3.60 8.60
C ASP A 362 -10.24 2.11 8.19
N ARG A 363 -11.45 1.61 7.88
CA ARG A 363 -11.69 0.24 7.46
C ARG A 363 -11.33 0.01 5.99
N ASP A 364 -11.44 1.03 5.13
CA ASP A 364 -11.03 0.93 3.72
C ASP A 364 -9.53 1.26 3.52
N GLY A 365 -8.85 1.77 4.55
CA GLY A 365 -7.41 2.10 4.54
C GLY A 365 -6.47 0.90 4.48
N VAL A 366 -5.23 1.13 4.01
CA VAL A 366 -4.21 0.09 3.79
C VAL A 366 -2.80 0.60 4.15
N PHE A 367 -2.20 0.03 5.19
CA PHE A 367 -0.80 0.27 5.55
C PHE A 367 0.08 -0.76 4.81
N VAL A 368 1.00 -0.28 3.98
CA VAL A 368 1.96 -1.12 3.25
C VAL A 368 3.29 -1.15 3.99
N ILE A 369 3.78 -2.36 4.29
CA ILE A 369 5.08 -2.61 4.89
C ILE A 369 5.85 -3.52 3.92
N ASP A 370 6.95 -3.04 3.37
CA ASP A 370 7.64 -3.65 2.20
C ASP A 370 9.14 -3.80 2.46
N GLY A 371 9.58 -5.02 2.79
CA GLY A 371 10.95 -5.29 3.21
C GLY A 371 11.29 -4.67 4.56
N ILE A 372 10.96 -5.37 5.66
CA ILE A 372 11.44 -5.03 7.00
C ILE A 372 12.26 -6.15 7.61
N TYR A 373 13.30 -5.79 8.35
CA TYR A 373 14.33 -6.72 8.82
C TYR A 373 14.59 -6.54 10.31
N ALA A 374 14.88 -7.62 11.02
CA ALA A 374 15.32 -7.56 12.42
C ALA A 374 16.08 -8.82 12.86
N GLY A 375 17.12 -8.65 13.68
CA GLY A 375 17.88 -9.77 14.26
C GLY A 375 18.80 -10.49 13.26
N LEU A 376 19.24 -9.80 12.20
CA LEU A 376 20.18 -10.33 11.21
C LEU A 376 21.66 -10.08 11.58
N ASP A 377 21.90 -9.06 12.39
CA ASP A 377 23.20 -8.68 12.95
C ASP A 377 23.39 -9.20 14.38
N GLU A 378 22.38 -9.06 15.24
CA GLU A 378 22.46 -9.50 16.64
C GLU A 378 21.15 -10.14 17.16
N PRO A 379 21.21 -11.31 17.83
CA PRO A 379 20.03 -11.96 18.40
C PRO A 379 19.56 -11.26 19.68
N ALA A 380 18.25 -10.94 19.79
CA ALA A 380 17.66 -10.20 20.91
C ALA A 380 17.90 -10.84 22.31
N VAL A 381 17.80 -10.05 23.39
CA VAL A 381 18.01 -10.52 24.78
C VAL A 381 17.11 -11.71 25.11
N GLU A 382 17.67 -12.80 25.67
CA GLU A 382 16.88 -13.94 26.15
C GLU A 382 16.00 -13.54 27.35
N VAL A 383 14.70 -13.86 27.26
CA VAL A 383 13.73 -13.56 28.33
C VAL A 383 12.75 -14.72 28.53
N SER A 384 12.09 -14.75 29.68
CA SER A 384 10.89 -15.58 29.85
C SER A 384 9.66 -14.88 29.26
N TYR A 385 8.76 -15.62 28.60
CA TYR A 385 7.46 -15.08 28.19
C TYR A 385 6.65 -14.66 29.45
N PRO A 386 5.99 -13.49 29.48
CA PRO A 386 5.72 -12.57 28.36
C PRO A 386 6.70 -11.38 28.23
N ASN A 387 7.85 -11.39 28.90
CA ASN A 387 8.70 -10.21 29.13
C ASN A 387 9.58 -9.81 27.92
N GLY A 388 9.10 -10.01 26.69
CA GLY A 388 9.82 -9.76 25.44
C GLY A 388 9.02 -8.89 24.47
N VAL A 389 9.75 -8.08 23.70
CA VAL A 389 9.22 -7.08 22.78
C VAL A 389 8.64 -7.77 21.54
N ALA A 390 7.33 -7.65 21.32
CA ALA A 390 6.70 -8.18 20.09
C ALA A 390 7.19 -7.36 18.89
N PHE A 391 7.59 -8.00 17.79
CA PHE A 391 8.18 -7.22 16.70
C PHE A 391 7.13 -6.37 15.96
N LEU A 392 6.23 -7.00 15.19
CA LEU A 392 5.05 -6.32 14.63
C LEU A 392 3.81 -6.59 15.49
N ARG A 393 3.11 -5.52 15.87
CA ARG A 393 1.82 -5.55 16.56
C ARG A 393 0.77 -4.80 15.76
N SER A 394 -0.46 -5.33 15.74
CA SER A 394 -1.66 -4.54 15.49
C SER A 394 -2.55 -4.59 16.74
N GLY A 395 -2.75 -3.44 17.37
CA GLY A 395 -3.63 -3.25 18.52
C GLY A 395 -5.12 -3.14 18.15
N PRO A 396 -5.97 -2.79 19.13
CA PRO A 396 -7.42 -2.87 19.00
C PRO A 396 -8.05 -1.72 18.19
N LEU A 397 -7.27 -0.72 17.76
CA LEU A 397 -7.78 0.38 16.92
C LEU A 397 -7.69 0.07 15.42
N HIS A 398 -7.08 -1.07 15.07
CA HIS A 398 -6.95 -1.47 13.68
C HIS A 398 -8.27 -2.04 13.12
N GLU A 399 -8.81 -1.37 12.10
CA GLU A 399 -10.01 -1.72 11.35
C GLU A 399 -9.73 -2.04 9.87
N GLY A 400 -8.72 -1.41 9.26
CA GLY A 400 -8.37 -1.58 7.84
C GLY A 400 -7.52 -2.82 7.52
N GLU A 401 -6.53 -2.66 6.65
CA GLU A 401 -5.55 -3.72 6.34
C GLU A 401 -4.10 -3.28 6.60
N VAL A 402 -3.30 -4.18 7.18
CA VAL A 402 -1.83 -4.12 7.15
C VAL A 402 -1.33 -5.17 6.16
N VAL A 403 -0.60 -4.75 5.12
CA VAL A 403 0.09 -5.64 4.19
C VAL A 403 1.58 -5.69 4.54
N LEU A 404 2.11 -6.90 4.73
CA LEU A 404 3.49 -7.17 5.14
C LEU A 404 4.20 -8.01 4.08
N ARG A 405 5.05 -7.38 3.25
CA ARG A 405 5.75 -8.00 2.11
C ARG A 405 7.20 -8.31 2.42
N ASP A 406 7.62 -9.51 2.02
CA ASP A 406 8.96 -10.09 2.18
C ASP A 406 9.69 -9.65 3.48
N PRO A 407 9.06 -9.76 4.67
CA PRO A 407 9.74 -9.50 5.94
C PRO A 407 10.86 -10.51 6.21
N VAL A 408 11.89 -10.12 6.96
CA VAL A 408 12.96 -11.02 7.41
C VAL A 408 13.18 -10.83 8.91
N ILE A 409 12.50 -11.64 9.71
CA ILE A 409 12.41 -11.43 11.17
C ILE A 409 13.01 -12.64 11.87
N HIS A 410 14.21 -12.46 12.43
CA HIS A 410 15.01 -13.52 13.02
C HIS A 410 15.20 -13.30 14.53
N GLU A 411 15.27 -14.41 15.27
CA GLU A 411 15.85 -14.48 16.62
C GLU A 411 15.29 -13.43 17.60
N ARG A 412 14.00 -13.05 17.46
CA ARG A 412 13.34 -12.08 18.33
C ARG A 412 12.89 -12.72 19.65
N ASN A 413 12.91 -11.94 20.73
CA ASN A 413 12.59 -12.41 22.09
C ASN A 413 11.09 -12.43 22.44
N SER A 414 10.24 -12.17 21.44
CA SER A 414 8.79 -12.39 21.48
C SER A 414 8.28 -12.61 20.06
N ALA A 415 6.97 -12.62 19.89
CA ALA A 415 6.37 -13.00 18.61
C ALA A 415 6.72 -11.99 17.50
N ALA A 416 7.08 -12.51 16.32
CA ALA A 416 7.45 -11.68 15.17
C ALA A 416 6.25 -10.92 14.60
N THR A 417 5.06 -11.51 14.67
CA THR A 417 3.77 -10.85 14.38
C THR A 417 2.80 -11.03 15.55
N ARG A 418 1.88 -10.08 15.72
CA ARG A 418 0.77 -10.14 16.68
C ARG A 418 -0.40 -9.26 16.24
N SER A 419 -1.27 -9.79 15.40
CA SER A 419 -2.56 -9.17 15.03
C SER A 419 -3.73 -10.05 15.47
N THR A 420 -4.05 -10.04 16.78
CA THR A 420 -4.82 -11.11 17.44
C THR A 420 -6.15 -10.69 18.06
N ALA A 421 -6.47 -9.40 18.06
CA ALA A 421 -7.73 -8.83 18.55
C ALA A 421 -8.43 -7.79 17.64
N PRO A 422 -7.81 -7.19 16.59
CA PRO A 422 -8.50 -6.20 15.77
C PRO A 422 -9.58 -6.79 14.86
N SER A 423 -10.50 -5.94 14.41
CA SER A 423 -11.40 -6.22 13.29
C SER A 423 -10.68 -6.09 11.93
N GLY A 424 -9.64 -5.27 11.87
CA GLY A 424 -8.73 -5.19 10.71
C GLY A 424 -7.93 -6.46 10.48
N VAL A 425 -7.31 -6.54 9.29
CA VAL A 425 -6.68 -7.77 8.77
C VAL A 425 -5.19 -7.60 8.52
N LEU A 426 -4.43 -8.66 8.78
CA LEU A 426 -3.01 -8.77 8.44
C LEU A 426 -2.83 -9.69 7.22
N THR A 427 -2.29 -9.14 6.14
CA THR A 427 -1.98 -9.87 4.89
C THR A 427 -0.47 -9.97 4.75
N ILE A 428 0.10 -11.18 4.86
CA ILE A 428 1.55 -11.44 4.74
C ILE A 428 1.85 -12.04 3.37
N GLU A 429 2.76 -11.44 2.62
CA GLU A 429 3.17 -11.84 1.27
C GLU A 429 4.67 -12.16 1.26
N GLY A 430 5.03 -13.44 1.22
CA GLY A 430 6.40 -13.93 1.22
C GLY A 430 7.10 -13.83 2.58
N GLY A 431 8.41 -13.63 2.54
CA GLY A 431 9.27 -13.42 3.70
C GLY A 431 9.62 -14.65 4.53
N GLU A 432 10.35 -14.40 5.60
CA GLU A 432 11.03 -15.38 6.44
C GLU A 432 10.94 -15.03 7.94
N PHE A 433 10.62 -16.05 8.74
CA PHE A 433 10.51 -15.95 10.19
C PHE A 433 11.34 -17.08 10.84
N VAL A 434 12.49 -16.75 11.43
CA VAL A 434 13.41 -17.74 12.02
C VAL A 434 13.49 -17.60 13.53
N ASN A 435 13.23 -18.70 14.24
CA ASN A 435 13.47 -18.87 15.67
C ASN A 435 12.88 -17.77 16.56
N ASN A 436 11.73 -17.18 16.19
CA ASN A 436 11.12 -16.13 17.00
C ASN A 436 10.40 -16.73 18.22
N GLN A 437 10.78 -16.25 19.41
CA GLN A 437 10.21 -16.70 20.68
C GLN A 437 8.68 -16.54 20.70
N ASN A 438 8.00 -17.42 21.44
CA ASN A 438 6.54 -17.47 21.58
C ASN A 438 5.77 -17.83 20.28
N ALA A 439 5.90 -17.10 19.17
CA ALA A 439 5.34 -17.48 17.87
C ALA A 439 5.99 -16.72 16.68
N ASN A 440 6.12 -17.38 15.54
CA ASN A 440 6.64 -16.73 14.32
C ASN A 440 5.52 -15.97 13.59
N ILE A 441 4.54 -16.69 13.03
CA ILE A 441 3.32 -16.10 12.46
C ILE A 441 2.18 -16.20 13.49
N ARG A 442 1.58 -15.07 13.89
CA ARG A 442 0.47 -15.04 14.86
C ARG A 442 -0.56 -13.96 14.57
N PHE A 443 -1.72 -14.37 14.10
CA PHE A 443 -2.88 -13.50 13.88
C PHE A 443 -4.23 -14.23 14.03
N GLY A 444 -5.32 -13.46 14.05
CA GLY A 444 -6.69 -13.96 13.86
C GLY A 444 -7.27 -13.47 12.53
N ALA A 445 -8.38 -14.07 12.08
CA ALA A 445 -8.96 -13.81 10.75
C ALA A 445 -9.41 -12.35 10.48
N GLY A 446 -9.64 -11.55 11.52
CA GLY A 446 -10.31 -10.24 11.42
C GLY A 446 -11.83 -10.36 11.18
N ASP A 447 -12.49 -9.21 11.09
CA ASP A 447 -13.94 -9.05 10.83
C ASP A 447 -14.20 -8.08 9.66
N HIS A 448 -13.19 -7.90 8.80
CA HIS A 448 -13.21 -6.94 7.71
C HIS A 448 -14.21 -7.39 6.61
N PRO A 449 -15.14 -6.53 6.16
CA PRO A 449 -16.31 -6.94 5.37
C PRO A 449 -16.02 -7.47 3.95
N SER A 450 -14.76 -7.43 3.49
CA SER A 450 -14.33 -7.93 2.18
C SER A 450 -12.93 -8.54 2.14
N LYS A 451 -12.30 -8.81 3.30
CA LYS A 451 -10.93 -9.36 3.42
C LYS A 451 -10.86 -10.27 4.65
N VAL A 452 -9.90 -11.17 4.70
CA VAL A 452 -9.56 -11.98 5.88
C VAL A 452 -8.04 -12.01 6.03
N SER A 453 -7.53 -12.03 7.25
CA SER A 453 -6.08 -12.11 7.50
C SER A 453 -5.51 -13.37 6.86
N SER A 454 -4.37 -13.23 6.20
CA SER A 454 -3.77 -14.31 5.43
C SER A 454 -2.24 -14.26 5.41
N ALA A 455 -1.61 -15.39 5.08
CA ALA A 455 -0.17 -15.49 4.87
C ALA A 455 0.13 -16.41 3.68
N THR A 456 0.87 -15.90 2.69
CA THR A 456 1.14 -16.60 1.42
C THR A 456 2.64 -16.65 1.14
N GLY A 457 3.19 -17.85 0.95
CA GLY A 457 4.60 -18.03 0.52
C GLY A 457 5.65 -17.78 1.60
N CYS A 458 5.27 -17.64 2.86
CA CYS A 458 6.22 -17.40 3.96
C CYS A 458 7.03 -18.66 4.32
N TYR A 459 8.30 -18.47 4.67
CA TYR A 459 9.13 -19.50 5.30
C TYR A 459 9.20 -19.34 6.81
N VAL A 460 9.15 -20.45 7.54
CA VAL A 460 9.28 -20.45 9.00
C VAL A 460 10.23 -21.56 9.45
N LYS A 461 11.27 -21.20 10.20
CA LYS A 461 12.21 -22.17 10.79
C LYS A 461 12.19 -22.07 12.31
N VAL A 462 12.08 -23.22 12.99
CA VAL A 462 12.21 -23.34 14.45
C VAL A 462 13.07 -24.55 14.80
N ASP A 463 14.35 -24.31 15.08
CA ASP A 463 15.29 -25.38 15.50
C ASP A 463 15.34 -25.59 17.01
N GLY A 464 15.02 -24.54 17.79
CA GLY A 464 15.03 -24.58 19.25
C GLY A 464 16.04 -23.63 19.92
N SER A 465 16.80 -22.83 19.16
CA SER A 465 17.67 -21.77 19.71
C SER A 465 16.90 -20.85 20.68
N ARG A 466 15.64 -20.55 20.37
CA ARG A 466 14.71 -19.81 21.24
C ARG A 466 13.54 -20.65 21.70
N SER A 467 12.88 -20.16 22.76
CA SER A 467 11.60 -20.67 23.27
C SER A 467 10.41 -20.31 22.36
N SER A 468 10.50 -20.71 21.09
CA SER A 468 9.42 -20.69 20.11
C SER A 468 8.29 -21.61 20.59
N GLY A 469 7.08 -21.06 20.66
CA GLY A 469 5.89 -21.82 21.08
C GLY A 469 5.23 -22.55 19.92
N ASP A 470 5.11 -21.89 18.77
CA ASP A 470 4.50 -22.40 17.53
C ASP A 470 5.17 -21.72 16.32
N ALA A 471 5.12 -22.37 15.14
CA ALA A 471 5.51 -21.73 13.87
C ALA A 471 4.37 -20.83 13.37
N VAL A 472 3.15 -21.35 13.39
CA VAL A 472 1.92 -20.59 13.12
C VAL A 472 0.99 -20.71 14.32
N ARG A 473 0.46 -19.57 14.80
CA ARG A 473 -0.66 -19.56 15.75
C ARG A 473 -1.83 -18.75 15.24
N VAL A 474 -3.01 -19.36 15.27
CA VAL A 474 -4.25 -18.73 14.80
C VAL A 474 -5.14 -18.44 16.00
N GLU A 475 -5.23 -17.17 16.42
CA GLU A 475 -5.99 -16.72 17.60
C GLU A 475 -6.62 -15.33 17.41
N ALA A 476 -7.91 -15.20 17.74
CA ALA A 476 -8.72 -13.97 17.64
C ALA A 476 -9.17 -13.45 19.02
N GLY A 477 -8.34 -13.63 20.06
CA GLY A 477 -8.64 -13.19 21.42
C GLY A 477 -9.92 -13.84 21.96
N GLU A 478 -10.91 -13.03 22.37
CA GLU A 478 -12.23 -13.51 22.76
C GLU A 478 -13.29 -13.40 21.65
N ASN A 479 -12.96 -12.75 20.53
CA ASN A 479 -13.90 -12.39 19.46
C ASN A 479 -14.28 -13.58 18.58
N GLY A 480 -13.39 -14.57 18.46
CA GLY A 480 -13.62 -15.81 17.73
C GLY A 480 -13.83 -15.59 16.23
N TYR A 481 -13.10 -14.65 15.63
CA TYR A 481 -13.09 -14.42 14.19
C TYR A 481 -12.72 -15.69 13.41
N SER A 482 -13.19 -15.79 12.15
CA SER A 482 -13.30 -17.05 11.40
C SER A 482 -12.93 -16.84 9.93
N GLY A 483 -12.16 -17.76 9.34
CA GLY A 483 -11.75 -17.71 7.93
C GLY A 483 -10.31 -17.23 7.68
N ALA A 484 -9.39 -17.42 8.63
CA ALA A 484 -7.97 -17.12 8.40
C ALA A 484 -7.36 -18.09 7.38
N VAL A 485 -6.56 -17.59 6.41
CA VAL A 485 -6.08 -18.43 5.29
C VAL A 485 -4.56 -18.40 5.10
N PHE A 486 -3.97 -19.57 4.96
CA PHE A 486 -2.54 -19.78 4.79
C PHE A 486 -2.28 -20.50 3.46
N ARG A 487 -1.31 -20.05 2.66
CA ARG A 487 -1.03 -20.61 1.32
C ARG A 487 0.46 -20.81 1.09
N GLY A 488 0.87 -22.00 0.65
CA GLY A 488 2.26 -22.27 0.25
C GLY A 488 3.29 -21.94 1.33
N LEU A 489 2.95 -22.16 2.62
CA LEU A 489 3.92 -21.97 3.70
C LEU A 489 4.97 -23.07 3.67
N GLU A 490 6.23 -22.72 3.86
CA GLU A 490 7.37 -23.64 3.91
C GLU A 490 7.90 -23.67 5.35
N ILE A 491 7.58 -24.71 6.13
CA ILE A 491 7.83 -24.76 7.59
C ILE A 491 8.81 -25.87 7.96
N GLU A 492 9.92 -25.52 8.58
CA GLU A 492 10.89 -26.43 9.19
C GLU A 492 10.84 -26.34 10.73
N TRP A 493 10.61 -27.47 11.40
CA TRP A 493 10.55 -27.56 12.85
C TRP A 493 11.36 -28.75 13.36
N SER A 494 12.35 -28.48 14.22
CA SER A 494 13.14 -29.53 14.92
C SER A 494 13.24 -29.33 16.44
N LYS A 495 12.54 -28.35 17.01
CA LYS A 495 12.43 -28.19 18.47
C LYS A 495 11.66 -29.37 19.08
N GLU A 496 12.31 -30.11 19.97
CA GLU A 496 11.82 -31.37 20.55
C GLU A 496 10.36 -31.32 21.04
N ALA A 497 10.06 -30.45 22.01
CA ALA A 497 8.74 -30.35 22.65
C ALA A 497 8.14 -28.93 22.55
N SER A 498 6.85 -28.85 22.21
CA SER A 498 6.04 -27.62 22.26
C SER A 498 4.55 -27.92 22.13
N ARG A 499 3.69 -26.89 22.16
CA ARG A 499 2.23 -27.04 21.96
C ARG A 499 1.88 -27.65 20.60
N GLY A 500 2.53 -27.16 19.56
CA GLY A 500 2.37 -27.63 18.19
C GLY A 500 3.16 -26.76 17.21
N VAL A 501 3.37 -27.26 15.98
CA VAL A 501 3.96 -26.48 14.89
C VAL A 501 2.93 -25.47 14.37
N ILE A 502 1.71 -25.94 14.11
CA ILE A 502 0.54 -25.10 13.80
C ILE A 502 -0.46 -25.24 14.96
N THR A 503 -0.78 -24.12 15.63
CA THR A 503 -1.61 -24.12 16.85
C THR A 503 -2.84 -23.22 16.72
N ILE A 504 -4.03 -23.77 16.94
CA ILE A 504 -5.22 -23.01 17.37
C ILE A 504 -5.40 -23.32 18.86
N PRO A 505 -5.14 -22.36 19.78
CA PRO A 505 -5.02 -22.65 21.20
C PRO A 505 -6.39 -22.80 21.89
N SER A 506 -6.42 -23.48 23.04
CA SER A 506 -7.63 -23.57 23.89
C SER A 506 -7.88 -22.30 24.73
N TYR A 507 -6.85 -21.48 24.93
CA TYR A 507 -6.87 -20.27 25.76
C TYR A 507 -7.21 -18.98 25.00
N ALA A 508 -7.40 -19.05 23.68
CA ALA A 508 -7.88 -17.94 22.86
C ALA A 508 -8.79 -18.51 21.76
N THR A 509 -9.84 -17.77 21.42
CA THR A 509 -10.88 -18.23 20.50
C THR A 509 -10.46 -18.03 19.04
N HIS A 510 -10.82 -18.98 18.18
CA HIS A 510 -10.78 -18.80 16.73
C HIS A 510 -11.81 -19.71 16.06
N GLY A 511 -12.48 -19.18 15.03
CA GLY A 511 -13.29 -19.96 14.11
C GLY A 511 -12.42 -20.70 13.09
N ARG A 512 -12.91 -20.78 11.85
CA ARG A 512 -12.36 -21.56 10.75
C ARG A 512 -10.95 -21.10 10.37
N ALA A 513 -10.10 -22.04 9.99
CA ALA A 513 -8.79 -21.78 9.41
C ALA A 513 -8.53 -22.72 8.23
N GLU A 514 -7.93 -22.21 7.16
CA GLU A 514 -7.63 -22.95 5.93
C GLU A 514 -6.14 -22.88 5.60
N PHE A 515 -5.57 -24.01 5.19
CA PHE A 515 -4.18 -24.15 4.77
C PHE A 515 -4.14 -24.84 3.41
N TYR A 516 -3.57 -24.16 2.41
CA TYR A 516 -3.46 -24.64 1.03
C TYR A 516 -2.00 -24.76 0.62
N ASP A 517 -1.63 -25.80 -0.11
CA ASP A 517 -0.30 -25.96 -0.74
C ASP A 517 0.91 -25.97 0.22
N CYS A 518 0.70 -25.86 1.53
CA CYS A 518 1.76 -25.79 2.54
C CYS A 518 2.64 -27.05 2.58
N VAL A 519 3.87 -26.88 3.06
CA VAL A 519 4.88 -27.92 3.25
C VAL A 519 5.46 -27.79 4.64
N VAL A 520 5.35 -28.85 5.43
CA VAL A 520 5.76 -28.87 6.84
C VAL A 520 6.67 -30.07 7.10
N ARG A 521 7.83 -29.81 7.69
CA ARG A 521 8.68 -30.82 8.31
C ARG A 521 8.65 -30.64 9.81
N ASN A 522 8.18 -31.65 10.53
CA ASN A 522 8.15 -31.68 11.99
C ASN A 522 8.99 -32.86 12.50
N ASP A 523 10.24 -32.57 12.85
CA ASP A 523 11.16 -33.49 13.54
C ASP A 523 11.11 -33.33 15.07
N GLY A 524 10.23 -32.47 15.59
CA GLY A 524 9.98 -32.30 17.02
C GLY A 524 9.22 -33.51 17.57
N ALA A 525 9.95 -34.49 18.10
CA ALA A 525 9.41 -35.78 18.51
C ALA A 525 8.24 -35.70 19.50
N ASP A 526 8.26 -34.73 20.42
CA ASP A 526 7.22 -34.47 21.43
C ASP A 526 6.31 -33.28 21.04
N THR A 527 6.25 -32.93 19.75
CA THR A 527 5.47 -31.79 19.24
C THR A 527 4.43 -32.26 18.20
N LEU A 528 3.17 -31.87 18.38
CA LEU A 528 2.12 -32.04 17.36
C LEU A 528 2.41 -31.18 16.12
N THR A 529 2.27 -31.74 14.93
CA THR A 529 2.30 -30.99 13.67
C THR A 529 1.13 -30.00 13.61
N VAL A 530 -0.06 -30.43 14.05
CA VAL A 530 -1.25 -29.57 14.22
C VAL A 530 -1.89 -29.82 15.57
N ASN A 531 -2.05 -28.76 16.36
CA ASN A 531 -2.80 -28.76 17.62
C ASN A 531 -3.94 -27.74 17.49
N ALA A 532 -5.12 -28.21 17.07
CA ALA A 532 -6.28 -27.35 16.78
C ALA A 532 -7.38 -27.52 17.83
N ALA A 533 -7.17 -26.89 18.99
CA ALA A 533 -8.09 -27.01 20.12
C ALA A 533 -9.48 -26.38 19.84
N LYS A 534 -10.47 -26.93 20.53
CA LYS A 534 -11.85 -26.45 20.60
C LYS A 534 -12.02 -25.44 21.73
N THR A 535 -12.78 -24.36 21.50
CA THR A 535 -13.22 -23.45 22.56
C THR A 535 -14.73 -23.60 22.81
N SER A 536 -15.22 -23.10 23.94
CA SER A 536 -16.62 -23.23 24.35
C SER A 536 -17.63 -22.51 23.42
N ASN A 537 -17.14 -21.62 22.55
CA ASN A 537 -17.94 -20.76 21.67
C ASN A 537 -17.59 -20.85 20.17
N ARG A 538 -16.58 -21.65 19.77
CA ARG A 538 -16.17 -21.88 18.38
C ARG A 538 -15.73 -23.33 18.18
N ASN A 539 -16.29 -23.98 17.15
CA ASN A 539 -15.97 -25.37 16.79
C ASN A 539 -15.68 -25.55 15.29
N ASP A 540 -15.57 -24.44 14.56
CA ASP A 540 -15.51 -24.39 13.10
C ASP A 540 -14.32 -25.21 12.58
N ALA A 541 -14.53 -25.89 11.44
CA ALA A 541 -13.54 -26.73 10.77
C ALA A 541 -12.15 -26.11 10.63
N VAL A 542 -11.12 -26.95 10.70
CA VAL A 542 -9.76 -26.65 10.26
C VAL A 542 -9.46 -27.49 9.02
N VAL A 543 -9.04 -26.84 7.93
CA VAL A 543 -8.89 -27.50 6.62
C VAL A 543 -7.44 -27.43 6.16
N PHE A 544 -6.89 -28.58 5.74
CA PHE A 544 -5.62 -28.68 5.04
C PHE A 544 -5.86 -29.31 3.66
N GLU A 545 -5.45 -28.64 2.59
CA GLU A 545 -5.71 -29.05 1.21
C GLU A 545 -4.44 -28.93 0.35
N ASN A 546 -4.13 -29.98 -0.43
CA ASN A 546 -2.87 -30.11 -1.18
C ASN A 546 -1.61 -29.84 -0.32
N CYS A 547 -1.65 -30.14 0.98
CA CYS A 547 -0.55 -29.95 1.91
C CYS A 547 0.41 -31.14 1.93
N SER A 548 1.61 -30.95 2.46
CA SER A 548 2.64 -31.99 2.56
C SER A 548 3.30 -31.97 3.92
N PHE A 549 3.29 -33.11 4.62
CA PHE A 549 3.75 -33.26 5.99
C PHE A 549 4.78 -34.38 6.07
N THR A 550 5.93 -34.08 6.69
CA THR A 550 7.08 -34.99 6.82
C THR A 550 7.71 -34.91 8.21
N GLY A 551 8.45 -35.95 8.62
CA GLY A 551 9.23 -35.94 9.86
C GLY A 551 8.74 -36.93 10.93
N SER A 552 9.27 -36.81 12.14
CA SER A 552 9.10 -37.76 13.26
C SER A 552 8.06 -37.39 14.32
N GLY A 553 7.53 -36.15 14.30
CA GLY A 553 6.65 -35.60 15.34
C GLY A 553 5.26 -36.23 15.46
N LEU A 554 4.54 -35.84 16.52
CA LEU A 554 3.39 -36.57 17.07
C LEU A 554 2.15 -36.66 16.16
N GLY A 555 1.99 -35.76 15.18
CA GLY A 555 0.84 -35.77 14.27
C GLY A 555 -0.18 -34.65 14.50
N PHE A 556 -1.47 -34.97 14.50
CA PHE A 556 -2.55 -34.00 14.26
C PHE A 556 -3.73 -34.23 15.21
N ASP A 557 -4.21 -33.19 15.90
CA ASP A 557 -5.52 -33.20 16.59
C ASP A 557 -6.37 -31.97 16.22
N ALA A 558 -7.65 -32.21 15.90
CA ALA A 558 -8.70 -31.19 15.69
C ALA A 558 -9.65 -30.99 16.88
N ALA A 559 -9.42 -31.64 18.02
CA ALA A 559 -10.25 -31.57 19.24
C ALA A 559 -11.77 -31.76 19.04
N ASN A 560 -12.19 -32.52 18.02
CA ASN A 560 -13.58 -32.66 17.56
C ASN A 560 -14.22 -31.34 17.08
N ARG A 561 -13.49 -30.61 16.22
CA ARG A 561 -13.98 -29.47 15.43
C ARG A 561 -14.67 -29.97 14.16
N ASP A 562 -15.98 -29.78 14.06
CA ASP A 562 -16.83 -30.47 13.10
C ASP A 562 -16.46 -30.10 11.65
N GLY A 563 -16.22 -31.11 10.81
CA GLY A 563 -15.81 -30.93 9.41
C GLY A 563 -14.34 -30.54 9.21
N SER A 564 -13.49 -30.70 10.23
CA SER A 564 -12.03 -30.55 10.08
C SER A 564 -11.46 -31.70 9.26
N VAL A 565 -10.72 -31.40 8.19
CA VAL A 565 -10.30 -32.38 7.19
C VAL A 565 -8.89 -32.10 6.68
N ILE A 566 -8.13 -33.18 6.46
CA ILE A 566 -6.87 -33.16 5.69
C ILE A 566 -7.13 -33.86 4.36
N ARG A 567 -7.17 -33.11 3.25
CA ARG A 567 -7.53 -33.62 1.93
C ARG A 567 -6.48 -33.39 0.85
N ASP A 568 -6.44 -34.31 -0.12
CA ASP A 568 -5.56 -34.26 -1.31
C ASP A 568 -4.07 -34.05 -0.96
N SER A 569 -3.68 -34.46 0.25
CA SER A 569 -2.43 -34.12 0.91
C SER A 569 -1.46 -35.30 1.03
N CYS A 570 -0.24 -35.06 1.47
CA CYS A 570 0.76 -36.09 1.76
C CYS A 570 1.13 -36.10 3.24
N ILE A 571 1.17 -37.27 3.89
CA ILE A 571 1.64 -37.44 5.28
C ILE A 571 2.64 -38.61 5.35
N ASP A 572 3.91 -38.32 5.12
CA ASP A 572 5.05 -39.22 5.33
C ASP A 572 5.65 -38.96 6.73
N MET A 573 4.85 -39.31 7.73
CA MET A 573 5.18 -39.23 9.15
C MET A 573 4.83 -40.59 9.80
N PRO A 574 5.80 -41.49 10.02
CA PRO A 574 5.52 -42.87 10.43
C PRO A 574 5.00 -43.00 11.87
N ASN A 575 5.21 -41.98 12.71
CA ASN A 575 4.80 -41.95 14.12
C ASN A 575 3.50 -41.17 14.37
N ALA A 576 2.99 -40.45 13.36
CA ALA A 576 1.94 -39.45 13.56
C ALA A 576 0.56 -40.08 13.83
N SER A 577 -0.08 -39.68 14.93
CA SER A 577 -1.52 -39.87 15.10
C SER A 577 -2.30 -38.88 14.21
N ILE A 578 -3.52 -39.25 13.84
CA ILE A 578 -4.49 -38.35 13.20
C ILE A 578 -5.76 -38.46 14.01
N GLU A 579 -5.96 -37.50 14.89
CA GLU A 579 -7.03 -37.47 15.88
C GLU A 579 -8.06 -36.42 15.47
N THR A 580 -9.32 -36.86 15.35
CA THR A 580 -10.51 -36.03 15.09
C THR A 580 -10.52 -35.18 13.79
N PHE A 581 -9.49 -35.29 12.94
CA PHE A 581 -9.52 -34.91 11.52
C PHE A 581 -10.09 -36.04 10.66
N ASP A 582 -11.00 -35.70 9.74
CA ASP A 582 -11.30 -36.55 8.59
C ASP A 582 -10.12 -36.56 7.58
N THR A 583 -10.00 -37.59 6.75
CA THR A 583 -8.94 -37.68 5.72
C THR A 583 -9.48 -38.12 4.37
N GLU A 584 -9.13 -37.37 3.32
CA GLU A 584 -9.57 -37.61 1.94
C GLU A 584 -8.36 -37.64 1.01
N ASN A 585 -8.22 -38.65 0.14
CA ASN A 585 -7.14 -38.76 -0.85
C ASN A 585 -5.69 -38.64 -0.31
N VAL A 586 -5.46 -38.84 1.00
CA VAL A 586 -4.14 -38.62 1.62
C VAL A 586 -3.14 -39.72 1.24
N LYS A 587 -2.04 -39.34 0.59
CA LYS A 587 -0.94 -40.24 0.25
C LYS A 587 0.14 -40.31 1.35
N ARG A 588 0.96 -41.36 1.32
CA ARG A 588 1.94 -41.72 2.36
C ARG A 588 3.39 -41.85 1.86
N ALA A 589 3.69 -41.29 0.69
CA ALA A 589 5.01 -41.33 0.06
C ALA A 589 5.16 -40.18 -0.95
N ASP A 590 6.40 -39.89 -1.34
CA ASP A 590 6.79 -38.82 -2.28
C ASP A 590 6.25 -37.44 -1.85
N CYS A 591 6.29 -37.15 -0.54
CA CYS A 591 5.94 -35.85 -0.01
C CYS A 591 6.92 -34.76 -0.47
N ARG A 592 6.43 -33.53 -0.64
CA ARG A 592 7.30 -32.35 -0.66
C ARG A 592 7.94 -32.21 0.72
N VAL A 593 9.25 -31.96 0.74
CA VAL A 593 9.98 -31.46 1.91
C VAL A 593 10.14 -29.94 1.80
N PRO A 594 10.23 -29.19 2.91
CA PRO A 594 10.31 -27.74 2.86
C PRO A 594 11.47 -27.22 2.03
N ARG A 595 11.29 -26.02 1.48
CA ARG A 595 12.32 -25.28 0.73
C ARG A 595 12.39 -23.86 1.25
N ARG A 596 13.55 -23.45 1.76
CA ARG A 596 13.85 -22.05 2.05
C ARG A 596 13.76 -21.23 0.76
N PRO A 597 12.79 -20.30 0.64
CA PRO A 597 12.61 -19.50 -0.56
C PRO A 597 13.83 -18.63 -0.83
N ALA A 598 13.89 -18.14 -2.06
CA ALA A 598 14.76 -17.05 -2.49
C ALA A 598 14.36 -15.73 -1.78
N SER A 599 14.65 -15.63 -0.47
CA SER A 599 14.45 -14.40 0.30
C SER A 599 15.53 -13.40 -0.11
N VAL A 600 15.16 -12.50 -1.02
CA VAL A 600 15.89 -11.28 -1.35
C VAL A 600 14.84 -10.20 -1.56
N VAL A 601 15.01 -9.07 -0.88
CA VAL A 601 14.38 -7.80 -1.22
C VAL A 601 15.48 -6.92 -1.82
N PRO A 602 15.60 -6.83 -3.16
CA PRO A 602 16.65 -6.05 -3.80
C PRO A 602 16.27 -4.56 -3.75
N THR A 603 16.51 -3.88 -2.63
CA THR A 603 16.13 -2.47 -2.53
C THR A 603 17.01 -1.61 -3.43
N ILE A 604 16.36 -0.92 -4.37
CA ILE A 604 17.00 0.01 -5.27
C ILE A 604 16.95 1.39 -4.62
N THR A 605 17.93 1.71 -3.76
CA THR A 605 18.17 3.13 -3.48
C THR A 605 18.77 3.77 -4.74
N ALA A 606 18.31 4.98 -5.03
CA ALA A 606 18.98 5.89 -5.92
C ALA A 606 19.40 7.14 -5.16
N ASN A 607 20.70 7.38 -5.10
CA ASN A 607 21.25 8.61 -4.54
C ASN A 607 21.47 9.60 -5.68
N LYS A 608 20.81 10.77 -5.63
CA LYS A 608 21.08 11.89 -6.54
C LYS A 608 22.53 12.34 -6.29
N GLN A 609 23.39 12.24 -7.30
CA GLN A 609 24.77 12.73 -7.20
C GLN A 609 24.91 14.14 -7.76
N ASP A 610 24.30 14.38 -8.93
CA ASP A 610 24.07 15.69 -9.52
C ASP A 610 23.09 15.54 -10.68
N GLY A 611 22.16 16.49 -10.85
CA GLY A 611 21.17 16.47 -11.93
C GLY A 611 20.45 15.12 -12.09
N THR A 612 20.52 14.53 -13.29
CA THR A 612 19.92 13.22 -13.63
C THR A 612 20.82 12.01 -13.32
N GLY A 613 21.95 12.23 -12.65
CA GLY A 613 22.90 11.19 -12.24
C GLY A 613 22.50 10.49 -10.93
N VAL A 614 22.38 9.17 -10.98
CA VAL A 614 22.06 8.31 -9.83
C VAL A 614 23.10 7.21 -9.61
N ALA A 615 23.29 6.83 -8.35
CA ALA A 615 23.91 5.56 -7.99
C ALA A 615 22.83 4.54 -7.59
N LEU A 616 22.71 3.46 -8.37
CA LEU A 616 21.84 2.31 -8.09
C LEU A 616 22.64 1.25 -7.31
N SER A 617 22.05 0.71 -6.25
CA SER A 617 22.74 -0.22 -5.34
C SER A 617 21.97 -1.52 -5.15
N ALA A 618 22.68 -2.65 -5.18
CA ALA A 618 22.19 -3.93 -4.68
C ALA A 618 22.88 -4.33 -3.36
N ALA A 619 23.37 -3.37 -2.57
CA ALA A 619 24.03 -3.61 -1.28
C ALA A 619 23.19 -4.52 -0.37
N ASP A 620 21.91 -4.16 -0.21
CA ASP A 620 20.90 -4.82 0.63
C ASP A 620 20.37 -6.15 0.07
N ALA A 621 20.70 -6.49 -1.19
CA ALA A 621 20.37 -7.79 -1.74
C ALA A 621 21.30 -8.87 -1.16
N ALA A 622 20.73 -9.80 -0.41
CA ALA A 622 21.39 -10.98 0.13
C ALA A 622 20.44 -12.19 0.09
N TYR A 623 20.96 -13.36 -0.27
CA TYR A 623 20.35 -14.63 0.13
C TYR A 623 20.91 -15.01 1.51
N LEU A 624 20.08 -15.58 2.39
CA LEU A 624 20.47 -15.89 3.78
C LEU A 624 20.98 -17.33 3.97
N ASP A 625 21.00 -18.14 2.91
CA ASP A 625 21.57 -19.50 2.83
C ASP A 625 22.60 -19.70 1.71
N ARG A 626 22.65 -18.76 0.74
CA ARG A 626 23.36 -18.89 -0.55
C ARG A 626 24.20 -17.65 -0.84
N SER A 627 25.19 -17.77 -1.70
CA SER A 627 25.92 -16.62 -2.22
C SER A 627 25.26 -16.08 -3.50
N ILE A 628 25.12 -14.76 -3.63
CA ILE A 628 24.73 -14.13 -4.90
C ILE A 628 25.94 -14.16 -5.83
N THR A 629 25.79 -14.79 -7.00
CA THR A 629 26.82 -14.94 -8.02
C THR A 629 26.71 -13.91 -9.14
N SER A 630 25.50 -13.43 -9.44
CA SER A 630 25.28 -12.43 -10.49
C SER A 630 24.19 -11.40 -10.13
N TYR A 631 24.35 -10.19 -10.67
CA TYR A 631 23.43 -9.06 -10.57
C TYR A 631 23.16 -8.54 -11.98
N SER A 632 21.89 -8.28 -12.31
CA SER A 632 21.47 -7.89 -13.66
C SER A 632 20.34 -6.86 -13.58
N TRP A 633 20.68 -5.61 -13.88
CA TRP A 633 19.79 -4.46 -13.88
C TRP A 633 19.10 -4.28 -15.23
N SER A 634 17.81 -4.00 -15.23
CA SER A 634 17.00 -3.62 -16.40
C SER A 634 16.62 -2.14 -16.28
N ILE A 635 17.28 -1.29 -17.06
CA ILE A 635 17.09 0.17 -17.04
C ILE A 635 16.73 0.61 -18.46
N GLU A 636 15.54 1.21 -18.64
CA GLU A 636 15.01 1.62 -19.96
C GLU A 636 14.98 0.49 -21.02
N GLY A 637 15.08 -0.78 -20.59
CA GLY A 637 15.22 -1.96 -21.44
C GLY A 637 16.60 -2.14 -22.10
N GLY A 638 17.62 -1.42 -21.62
CA GLY A 638 19.00 -1.90 -21.64
C GLY A 638 19.25 -2.85 -20.46
N THR A 639 20.42 -3.51 -20.44
CA THR A 639 20.81 -4.39 -19.33
C THR A 639 22.24 -4.09 -18.89
N VAL A 640 22.44 -3.90 -17.58
CA VAL A 640 23.74 -3.64 -16.95
C VAL A 640 24.02 -4.71 -15.89
N ARG A 641 25.27 -5.15 -15.74
CA ARG A 641 25.66 -6.17 -14.75
C ARG A 641 26.79 -5.67 -13.85
N ASP A 642 26.42 -5.25 -12.65
CA ASP A 642 27.32 -5.00 -11.51
C ASP A 642 26.47 -5.01 -10.22
N LYS A 643 27.10 -5.13 -9.04
CA LYS A 643 26.42 -4.98 -7.75
C LYS A 643 25.99 -3.52 -7.50
N THR A 644 26.75 -2.56 -8.04
CA THR A 644 26.46 -1.12 -7.93
C THR A 644 26.63 -0.47 -9.30
N VAL A 645 25.62 0.27 -9.76
CA VAL A 645 25.57 0.85 -11.11
C VAL A 645 25.34 2.36 -11.03
N SER A 646 26.31 3.15 -11.48
CA SER A 646 26.07 4.56 -11.82
C SER A 646 25.29 4.65 -13.13
N TRP A 647 24.18 5.37 -13.15
CA TRP A 647 23.39 5.64 -14.35
C TRP A 647 23.06 7.13 -14.44
N THR A 648 22.92 7.63 -15.66
CA THR A 648 22.50 9.01 -15.93
C THR A 648 21.29 8.94 -16.86
N PHE A 649 20.14 9.36 -16.36
CA PHE A 649 18.93 9.37 -17.18
C PHE A 649 18.96 10.56 -18.18
N PRO A 650 18.34 10.42 -19.37
CA PRO A 650 18.37 11.47 -20.38
C PRO A 650 17.68 12.76 -19.91
N GLU A 651 16.60 12.61 -19.15
CA GLU A 651 15.75 13.69 -18.63
C GLU A 651 15.33 13.34 -17.19
N PRO A 652 14.80 14.31 -16.43
CA PRO A 652 14.02 14.05 -15.21
C PRO A 652 12.68 13.36 -15.49
N GLY A 653 12.20 12.59 -14.53
CA GLY A 653 10.96 11.83 -14.59
C GLY A 653 10.95 10.61 -13.66
N THR A 654 9.83 9.88 -13.66
CA THR A 654 9.72 8.60 -12.93
C THR A 654 10.07 7.43 -13.84
N TYR A 655 11.08 6.65 -13.44
CA TYR A 655 11.61 5.51 -14.18
C TYR A 655 11.38 4.21 -13.41
N THR A 656 10.94 3.15 -14.08
CA THR A 656 10.94 1.81 -13.49
C THR A 656 12.30 1.14 -13.72
N VAL A 657 13.00 0.82 -12.65
CA VAL A 657 14.25 0.05 -12.69
C VAL A 657 13.99 -1.36 -12.18
N GLY A 658 14.38 -2.37 -12.97
CA GLY A 658 14.35 -3.77 -12.55
C GLY A 658 15.73 -4.24 -12.07
N LEU A 659 15.76 -5.14 -11.09
CA LEU A 659 16.96 -5.86 -10.67
C LEU A 659 16.65 -7.35 -10.53
N THR A 660 17.44 -8.18 -11.22
CA THR A 660 17.49 -9.62 -11.07
C THR A 660 18.81 -10.02 -10.42
N VAL A 661 18.74 -10.91 -9.42
CA VAL A 661 19.92 -11.53 -8.79
C VAL A 661 19.88 -13.05 -8.96
N GLU A 662 21.05 -13.68 -8.98
CA GLU A 662 21.26 -15.11 -9.22
C GLU A 662 22.11 -15.71 -8.09
N ALA A 663 21.71 -16.88 -7.60
CA ALA A 663 22.42 -17.62 -6.55
C ALA A 663 23.50 -18.57 -7.12
N ASP A 664 24.28 -19.17 -6.22
CA ASP A 664 25.22 -20.27 -6.53
C ASP A 664 24.53 -21.58 -6.94
N ASP A 665 23.28 -21.81 -6.54
CA ASP A 665 22.44 -22.91 -7.02
C ASP A 665 21.72 -22.64 -8.35
N GLY A 666 21.89 -21.43 -8.93
CA GLY A 666 21.22 -20.98 -10.14
C GLY A 666 19.78 -20.46 -9.94
N THR A 667 19.31 -20.33 -8.70
CA THR A 667 18.02 -19.70 -8.39
C THR A 667 18.08 -18.20 -8.68
N THR A 668 17.10 -17.68 -9.41
CA THR A 668 16.97 -16.24 -9.70
C THR A 668 15.77 -15.61 -8.99
N LYS A 669 15.94 -14.45 -8.37
CA LYS A 669 14.85 -13.58 -7.87
C LYS A 669 14.94 -12.23 -8.59
N SER A 670 13.80 -11.64 -8.92
CA SER A 670 13.71 -10.31 -9.55
C SER A 670 12.81 -9.38 -8.75
N THR A 671 13.06 -8.09 -8.86
CA THR A 671 12.18 -7.01 -8.36
C THR A 671 12.17 -5.82 -9.33
N THR A 672 11.29 -4.86 -9.05
CA THR A 672 11.26 -3.54 -9.68
C THR A 672 11.05 -2.45 -8.63
N ALA A 673 11.70 -1.30 -8.80
CA ALA A 673 11.40 -0.08 -8.06
C ALA A 673 11.06 1.07 -9.01
N GLU A 674 10.23 2.00 -8.55
CA GLU A 674 10.07 3.31 -9.17
C GLU A 674 11.15 4.26 -8.65
N LEU A 675 11.76 4.99 -9.56
CA LEU A 675 12.86 5.92 -9.32
C LEU A 675 12.48 7.29 -9.87
N ILE A 676 12.33 8.25 -8.97
CA ILE A 676 12.08 9.66 -9.32
C ILE A 676 13.42 10.36 -9.52
N VAL A 677 13.68 10.78 -10.76
CA VAL A 677 14.84 11.57 -11.15
C VAL A 677 14.37 13.02 -11.34
N ASN A 678 15.05 13.97 -10.71
CA ASN A 678 14.65 15.38 -10.72
C ASN A 678 15.71 16.24 -11.42
N TYR A 679 15.33 17.45 -11.86
CA TYR A 679 16.31 18.46 -12.26
C TYR A 679 17.31 18.74 -11.11
N PRO A 680 18.54 19.21 -11.40
CA PRO A 680 19.33 19.89 -10.38
C PRO A 680 18.52 21.10 -9.88
N GLU A 681 18.65 21.46 -8.61
CA GLU A 681 18.00 22.69 -8.14
C GLU A 681 18.69 23.90 -8.78
N LEU A 682 17.89 24.90 -9.17
CA LEU A 682 18.40 26.11 -9.82
C LEU A 682 18.84 27.10 -8.73
N VAL A 683 20.16 27.12 -8.49
CA VAL A 683 20.88 28.00 -7.55
C VAL A 683 20.93 29.44 -8.06
#